data_AF-A0A5C7IA90-F1
#
_entry.id   AF-A0A5C7IA90-F1
#
_cell.length_a   1.000
_cell.length_b   1.000
_cell.length_c   1.000
_cell.angle_alpha   90.00
_cell.angle_beta   90.00
_cell.angle_gamma   90.00
#
_symmetry.space_group_name_H-M   'P 1'
#
loop_
_entity.id
_entity.type
_entity.pdbx_description
1 polymer ?
#
loop_
_entity_poly.entity_id
_entity_poly.type
_entity_poly.pdbx_seq_one_letter_code
_entity_poly.pdbx_strand_id
1 'polypeptide(L)'
;MKVVALVSGGKDSCYAMMKCIQYGHQIVALANLMPADDSVDELDSYMYQTVGHQIIVSYAECMGLPLFRRRIQGSTRQAVLSANSLVLTPLVYTQAHIAVHDFDEYDSQFVNVPAESGGNLLACHTIWSQKFYDQVLLRIGYLIKFTRNKAEVFDLSAKTDGWIYCIVFSIQLSFIVYRHQKLSYRMTPGDEVEDMFILLNEVKRQIPSVTAVSSGAIASDYQRLRVESVCSRLGLVSLGYLWKQDQSLLLQEMIANDIKAITVKVAAMGLNPGKHLGKELAFLESYLHKLKELYGINVCGEGGEYETLTLDCPLFVNARIVLDEFQVVLHSADSIAPVGVLHPLAFHLEKKEASASLNGSQRTEDFCGEKTGSVFEVQGDHTERHEATCQSVAEVTDLVKVTNHRIHISRTKKDNTFSICCSLQDPLKTSAGLQEDITIGLKQIESQLVSYGFGWEHVLYIHLYIADMNEFATANETYVRFITQEKCPFGVPSRSTIELPLLKVGMGNAYIEVLVTNDLSKRVLHVQSISCWAPSCIGPYSQATLHKEILHMAGQLGLDPPTMTLCNGGPTAELEQALENSEAVAKCFNCSISTSTIFFVMYCSSRIPESERQKVQDKLETFVKQMRVSHLEERSTAEVLNPIFIYVFTSDLPKRALVEVKPILYVPEDSETGEETVQDLSCMKVPISSWGFQPADWHHSCIQKCIVRKKICAVVLSITSEIATNICSESLDANQNNENCQTCLTEGQMERVSRFCIYFLHKTIAENNFSWEDVMNLRVYFPTSLCISVEKFSVMLATAFNELAEIDGEPIFNIVPVLGAGRSASMDDIVTCELFAQKS
;
A
#
# COMPACT_ATOMS: atom_id res chain seq x y z
N MET A 1 -9.42 -19.33 12.33
CA MET A 1 -8.30 -20.13 11.74
C MET A 1 -7.49 -20.78 12.84
N LYS A 2 -6.74 -21.86 12.54
CA LYS A 2 -5.71 -22.40 13.44
C LYS A 2 -4.37 -21.72 13.16
N VAL A 3 -3.76 -21.19 14.22
CA VAL A 3 -2.66 -20.23 14.13
C VAL A 3 -1.43 -20.77 14.86
N VAL A 4 -0.27 -20.65 14.23
CA VAL A 4 1.02 -20.69 14.93
C VAL A 4 1.44 -19.26 15.29
N ALA A 5 1.82 -19.03 16.54
CA ALA A 5 2.27 -17.71 16.98
C ALA A 5 3.80 -17.63 16.98
N LEU A 6 4.36 -16.63 16.29
CA LEU A 6 5.77 -16.27 16.44
C LEU A 6 5.94 -15.57 17.79
N VAL A 7 6.73 -16.17 18.68
CA VAL A 7 6.98 -15.66 20.04
C VAL A 7 8.43 -15.29 20.24
N SER A 8 8.65 -14.11 20.84
CA SER A 8 9.98 -13.60 21.23
C SER A 8 10.15 -13.50 22.75
N GLY A 9 9.09 -13.79 23.52
CA GLY A 9 9.03 -13.47 24.95
C GLY A 9 8.53 -12.05 25.25
N GLY A 10 8.54 -11.16 24.26
CA GLY A 10 8.08 -9.78 24.42
C GLY A 10 6.56 -9.63 24.56
N LYS A 11 6.16 -8.48 25.12
CA LYS A 11 4.76 -8.04 25.28
C LYS A 11 3.96 -8.12 23.97
N ASP A 12 4.60 -7.78 22.85
CA ASP A 12 3.93 -7.62 21.56
C ASP A 12 3.47 -8.96 21.00
N SER A 13 4.30 -10.00 21.14
CA SER A 13 3.96 -11.36 20.73
C SER A 13 2.79 -11.94 21.53
N CYS A 14 2.73 -11.66 22.83
CA CYS A 14 1.61 -12.07 23.69
C CYS A 14 0.32 -11.33 23.32
N TYR A 15 0.41 -10.02 23.11
CA TYR A 15 -0.76 -9.22 22.75
C TYR A 15 -1.31 -9.58 21.36
N ALA A 16 -0.44 -9.86 20.39
CA ALA A 16 -0.85 -10.34 19.07
C ALA A 16 -1.63 -11.67 19.14
N MET A 17 -1.21 -12.59 20.02
CA MET A 17 -1.98 -13.82 20.28
C MET A 17 -3.35 -13.53 20.92
N MET A 18 -3.43 -12.57 21.85
CA MET A 18 -4.70 -12.17 22.46
C MET A 18 -5.66 -11.58 21.40
N LYS A 19 -5.16 -10.73 20.49
CA LYS A 19 -5.96 -10.23 19.36
C LYS A 19 -6.42 -11.35 18.43
N CYS A 20 -5.56 -12.34 18.14
CA CYS A 20 -5.96 -13.52 17.36
C CYS A 20 -7.15 -14.25 18.02
N ILE A 21 -7.11 -14.48 19.33
CA ILE A 21 -8.22 -15.13 20.05
C ILE A 21 -9.47 -14.25 20.04
N GLN A 22 -9.32 -12.93 20.24
CA GLN A 22 -10.42 -11.97 20.17
C GLN A 22 -11.16 -12.03 18.83
N TYR A 23 -10.44 -12.19 17.72
CA TYR A 23 -11.02 -12.33 16.38
C TYR A 23 -11.39 -13.79 16.01
N GLY A 24 -11.50 -14.67 17.00
CA GLY A 24 -12.01 -16.04 16.80
C GLY A 24 -11.01 -17.02 16.21
N HIS A 25 -9.71 -16.71 16.26
CA HIS A 25 -8.66 -17.65 15.89
C HIS A 25 -8.26 -18.54 17.07
N GLN A 26 -7.77 -19.74 16.76
CA GLN A 26 -7.28 -20.69 17.74
C GLN A 26 -5.76 -20.77 17.64
N ILE A 27 -5.04 -20.39 18.69
CA ILE A 27 -3.59 -20.63 18.78
C ILE A 27 -3.39 -22.13 19.05
N VAL A 28 -2.63 -22.80 18.19
CA VAL A 28 -2.38 -24.25 18.28
C VAL A 28 -0.92 -24.61 18.50
N ALA A 29 0.01 -23.68 18.25
CA ALA A 29 1.43 -23.85 18.47
C ALA A 29 2.13 -22.50 18.63
N LEU A 30 3.30 -22.54 19.28
CA LEU A 30 4.24 -21.44 19.39
C LEU A 30 5.48 -21.74 18.54
N ALA A 31 6.07 -20.72 17.93
CA ALA A 31 7.30 -20.82 17.15
C ALA A 31 8.28 -19.74 17.59
N ASN A 32 9.52 -20.12 17.90
CA ASN A 32 10.55 -19.20 18.36
C ASN A 32 11.88 -19.45 17.62
N LEU A 33 12.52 -18.36 17.20
CA LEU A 33 13.92 -18.37 16.76
C LEU A 33 14.79 -17.93 17.94
N MET A 34 15.92 -18.61 18.14
CA MET A 34 16.83 -18.37 19.24
C MET A 34 18.28 -18.26 18.74
N PRO A 35 19.18 -17.63 19.50
CA PRO A 35 20.59 -17.53 19.14
C PRO A 35 21.26 -18.88 18.86
N ALA A 36 22.33 -18.85 18.08
CA ALA A 36 23.17 -20.03 17.83
C ALA A 36 23.81 -20.56 19.12
N ASP A 37 24.16 -19.67 20.05
CA ASP A 37 24.81 -19.96 21.32
C ASP A 37 23.91 -19.51 22.50
N ASP A 38 23.60 -20.43 23.42
CA ASP A 38 22.75 -20.17 24.59
C ASP A 38 23.38 -19.17 25.59
N SER A 39 24.70 -18.97 25.51
CA SER A 39 25.46 -18.06 26.37
C SER A 39 25.53 -16.62 25.86
N VAL A 40 25.04 -16.35 24.63
CA VAL A 40 25.13 -15.04 24.00
C VAL A 40 23.74 -14.57 23.58
N ASP A 41 23.34 -13.39 24.07
CA ASP A 41 22.21 -12.67 23.49
C ASP A 41 22.69 -12.02 22.17
N GLU A 42 22.14 -12.45 21.03
CA GLU A 42 22.50 -11.90 19.73
C GLU A 42 21.86 -10.51 19.54
N LEU A 43 22.64 -9.46 19.75
CA LEU A 43 22.19 -8.07 19.74
C LEU A 43 22.04 -7.46 18.33
N ASP A 44 22.52 -8.16 17.29
CA ASP A 44 22.62 -7.64 15.91
C ASP A 44 21.51 -8.15 14.96
N SER A 45 20.54 -8.93 15.46
CA SER A 45 19.34 -9.29 14.68
C SER A 45 18.36 -8.13 14.64
N TYR A 46 17.97 -7.72 13.42
CA TYR A 46 16.93 -6.71 13.20
C TYR A 46 15.52 -7.32 13.17
N MET A 47 15.43 -8.65 13.09
CA MET A 47 14.17 -9.36 12.98
C MET A 47 13.71 -9.95 14.31
N TYR A 48 14.62 -10.46 15.14
CA TYR A 48 14.25 -11.23 16.33
C TYR A 48 14.82 -10.62 17.61
N GLN A 49 13.97 -10.49 18.64
CA GLN A 49 14.42 -10.31 20.00
C GLN A 49 15.02 -11.64 20.50
N THR A 50 16.23 -11.56 21.05
CA THR A 50 17.00 -12.69 21.56
C THR A 50 17.23 -12.61 23.06
N VAL A 51 17.06 -11.43 23.66
CA VAL A 51 17.19 -11.22 25.09
C VAL A 51 16.08 -11.96 25.84
N GLY A 52 16.48 -12.79 26.80
CA GLY A 52 15.58 -13.60 27.62
C GLY A 52 15.08 -14.88 26.93
N HIS A 53 15.72 -15.30 25.83
CA HIS A 53 15.33 -16.50 25.08
C HIS A 53 15.38 -17.78 25.92
N GLN A 54 16.14 -17.82 27.02
CA GLN A 54 16.24 -18.95 27.92
C GLN A 54 14.91 -19.22 28.64
N ILE A 55 14.10 -18.19 28.87
CA ILE A 55 12.82 -18.29 29.58
C ILE A 55 11.67 -18.71 28.64
N ILE A 56 11.81 -18.52 27.33
CA ILE A 56 10.73 -18.80 26.36
C ILE A 56 10.28 -20.27 26.38
N VAL A 57 11.16 -21.23 26.75
CA VAL A 57 10.78 -22.65 26.90
C VAL A 57 9.61 -22.83 27.87
N SER A 58 9.54 -21.99 28.90
CA SER A 58 8.49 -22.01 29.91
C SER A 58 7.12 -21.65 29.35
N TYR A 59 7.05 -20.94 28.22
CA TYR A 59 5.77 -20.53 27.61
C TYR A 59 4.96 -21.76 27.16
N ALA A 60 5.65 -22.83 26.74
CA ALA A 60 5.00 -24.09 26.39
C ALA A 60 4.18 -24.63 27.57
N GLU A 61 4.79 -24.70 28.75
CA GLU A 61 4.13 -25.18 29.97
C GLU A 61 3.07 -24.19 30.47
N CYS A 62 3.38 -22.89 30.52
CA CYS A 62 2.44 -21.85 30.96
C CYS A 62 1.14 -21.82 30.13
N MET A 63 1.23 -22.01 28.81
CA MET A 63 0.08 -21.98 27.90
C MET A 63 -0.52 -23.36 27.62
N GLY A 64 0.21 -24.45 27.92
CA GLY A 64 -0.19 -25.80 27.54
C GLY A 64 -0.21 -26.01 26.03
N LEU A 65 0.74 -25.41 25.31
CA LEU A 65 0.85 -25.46 23.86
C LEU A 65 2.22 -26.01 23.42
N PRO A 66 2.31 -26.69 22.26
CA PRO A 66 3.59 -27.10 21.73
C PRO A 66 4.41 -25.88 21.28
N LEU A 67 5.69 -25.83 21.66
CA LEU A 67 6.65 -24.82 21.27
C LEU A 67 7.69 -25.43 20.34
N PHE A 68 7.78 -24.92 19.12
CA PHE A 68 8.80 -25.25 18.15
C PHE A 68 9.91 -24.21 18.22
N ARG A 69 11.16 -24.63 18.32
CA ARG A 69 12.30 -23.71 18.36
C ARG A 69 13.36 -24.07 17.34
N ARG A 70 13.96 -23.06 16.73
CA ARG A 70 15.11 -23.22 15.82
C ARG A 70 16.21 -22.24 16.19
N ARG A 71 17.47 -22.67 16.10
CA ARG A 71 18.64 -21.81 16.24
C ARG A 71 18.86 -21.03 14.94
N ILE A 72 19.10 -19.73 15.07
CA ILE A 72 19.45 -18.86 13.95
C ILE A 72 20.82 -19.29 13.43
N GLN A 73 20.91 -19.57 12.13
CA GLN A 73 22.15 -19.92 11.43
C GLN A 73 22.48 -18.88 10.35
N GLY A 74 21.44 -18.28 9.76
CA GLY A 74 21.56 -17.14 8.88
C GLY A 74 22.00 -15.89 9.64
N SER A 75 22.53 -14.92 8.91
CA SER A 75 22.83 -13.59 9.44
C SER A 75 21.87 -12.59 8.85
N THR A 76 21.66 -11.42 9.47
CA THR A 76 20.91 -10.33 8.85
C THR A 76 21.48 -9.99 7.47
N ARG A 77 20.75 -10.29 6.39
CA ARG A 77 21.09 -9.89 5.02
C ARG A 77 20.05 -8.87 4.52
N GLN A 78 20.50 -7.95 3.66
CA GLN A 78 19.70 -6.81 3.19
C GLN A 78 19.22 -5.82 4.29
N ALA A 79 20.05 -5.56 5.32
CA ALA A 79 19.77 -4.57 6.37
C ALA A 79 19.77 -3.10 5.88
N VAL A 80 20.27 -2.84 4.66
CA VAL A 80 20.38 -1.48 4.08
C VAL A 80 19.00 -0.84 3.81
N LEU A 81 17.89 -1.56 4.05
CA LEU A 81 16.54 -1.20 3.60
C LEU A 81 15.59 -0.68 4.69
N SER A 82 16.00 -0.54 5.96
CA SER A 82 15.09 -0.11 7.05
C SER A 82 15.54 1.08 7.90
N ALA A 83 16.73 1.65 7.67
CA ALA A 83 17.12 2.89 8.34
C ALA A 83 16.24 4.11 7.94
N ASN A 84 15.30 3.94 7.01
CA ASN A 84 14.44 4.98 6.46
C ASN A 84 12.99 4.96 6.98
N SER A 85 12.72 4.32 8.12
CA SER A 85 11.50 4.57 8.90
C SER A 85 11.88 4.88 10.34
N LEU A 86 11.89 6.17 10.68
CA LEU A 86 12.01 6.72 12.05
C LEU A 86 13.29 6.48 12.85
N VAL A 87 14.29 5.76 12.35
CA VAL A 87 15.53 5.55 13.12
C VAL A 87 16.57 6.62 12.77
N LEU A 88 16.43 7.79 13.39
CA LEU A 88 17.63 8.51 13.82
C LEU A 88 18.28 7.65 14.91
N THR A 89 19.25 6.80 14.55
CA THR A 89 20.16 6.28 15.59
C THR A 89 20.76 7.50 16.31
N PRO A 90 20.81 7.52 17.65
CA PRO A 90 21.36 8.65 18.41
C PRO A 90 22.76 9.08 17.98
N LEU A 91 23.54 8.18 17.33
CA LEU A 91 24.85 8.45 16.73
C LEU A 91 24.92 9.70 15.83
N VAL A 92 23.85 10.04 15.10
CA VAL A 92 23.84 11.23 14.22
C VAL A 92 23.72 12.53 15.05
N TYR A 93 23.07 12.46 16.21
CA TYR A 93 23.00 13.59 17.16
C TYR A 93 24.27 13.72 18.01
N THR A 94 24.90 12.60 18.39
CA THR A 94 26.09 12.61 19.25
C THR A 94 27.33 13.15 18.53
N GLN A 95 27.54 12.84 17.24
CA GLN A 95 28.74 13.29 16.51
C GLN A 95 28.68 14.75 16.04
N ALA A 96 27.49 15.34 15.91
CA ALA A 96 27.34 16.77 15.62
C ALA A 96 27.74 17.65 16.82
N HIS A 97 27.56 17.16 18.05
CA HIS A 97 27.95 17.88 19.27
C HIS A 97 29.43 17.72 19.64
N ILE A 98 30.05 16.57 19.35
CA ILE A 98 31.48 16.34 19.62
C ILE A 98 32.37 17.24 18.76
N ALA A 99 31.97 17.56 17.51
CA ALA A 99 32.73 18.46 16.64
C ALA A 99 32.73 19.94 17.09
N VAL A 100 31.85 20.33 18.03
CA VAL A 100 31.75 21.71 18.54
C VAL A 100 32.46 21.87 19.88
N HIS A 101 32.69 20.79 20.64
CA HIS A 101 33.31 20.86 21.97
C HIS A 101 34.83 20.61 21.99
N ASP A 102 35.42 20.02 20.94
CA ASP A 102 36.88 19.80 20.85
C ASP A 102 37.63 20.84 19.99
N PHE A 103 37.05 22.01 19.75
CA PHE A 103 37.71 23.12 19.05
C PHE A 103 38.08 24.32 19.95
N ASP A 104 38.09 24.12 21.26
CA ASP A 104 38.51 25.11 22.27
C ASP A 104 39.53 24.50 23.26
N GLU A 105 40.56 23.82 22.76
CA GLU A 105 41.84 23.73 23.47
C GLU A 105 42.92 23.14 22.55
N TYR A 106 44.00 23.90 22.38
CA TYR A 106 45.30 23.62 21.75
C TYR A 106 45.66 24.66 20.69
N ASP A 107 46.05 25.83 21.18
CA ASP A 107 47.01 26.67 20.49
C ASP A 107 48.43 26.24 20.91
N SER A 108 49.36 26.39 19.97
CA SER A 108 50.82 26.24 20.06
C SER A 108 51.49 24.89 19.70
N GLN A 109 52.40 25.04 18.72
CA GLN A 109 53.53 24.19 18.33
C GLN A 109 53.35 23.21 17.17
N PHE A 110 53.36 23.77 15.96
CA PHE A 110 53.86 23.07 14.77
C PHE A 110 55.38 22.92 14.84
N VAL A 111 55.87 21.68 14.89
CA VAL A 111 57.26 21.32 14.54
C VAL A 111 57.22 20.23 13.47
N ASN A 112 57.83 20.55 12.32
CA ASN A 112 58.08 19.66 11.17
C ASN A 112 59.18 18.64 11.46
N VAL A 113 58.98 17.35 11.19
CA VAL A 113 60.04 16.35 10.84
C VAL A 113 59.42 15.21 9.99
N PRO A 114 60.15 14.60 9.01
CA PRO A 114 59.57 14.00 7.80
C PRO A 114 59.45 12.46 7.80
N ALA A 115 58.82 11.97 6.74
CA ALA A 115 58.57 10.56 6.43
C ALA A 115 59.84 9.74 6.15
N GLU A 116 59.92 8.52 6.70
CA GLU A 116 60.64 7.40 6.07
C GLU A 116 60.29 5.99 6.65
N SER A 117 60.08 5.05 5.73
CA SER A 117 60.39 3.60 5.78
C SER A 117 59.55 2.60 6.62
N GLY A 118 58.85 1.70 5.89
CA GLY A 118 59.11 0.25 5.90
C GLY A 118 58.43 -0.65 6.94
N GLY A 119 57.44 -1.47 6.50
CA GLY A 119 57.03 -2.68 7.23
C GLY A 119 55.66 -3.22 6.84
N ASN A 120 55.61 -4.43 6.25
CA ASN A 120 54.43 -5.09 5.70
C ASN A 120 53.61 -5.89 6.75
N LEU A 121 52.28 -5.89 6.54
CA LEU A 121 51.27 -6.93 6.78
C LEU A 121 51.00 -7.48 8.21
N LEU A 122 49.90 -7.02 8.82
CA LEU A 122 48.69 -7.80 9.20
C LEU A 122 47.77 -6.90 10.07
N ALA A 123 46.58 -6.51 9.58
CA ALA A 123 45.35 -6.30 10.37
C ALA A 123 44.22 -5.66 9.55
N CYS A 124 43.11 -6.38 9.47
CA CYS A 124 41.71 -5.96 9.34
C CYS A 124 41.33 -4.78 8.42
N HIS A 125 40.69 -5.14 7.31
CA HIS A 125 39.90 -4.27 6.45
C HIS A 125 38.73 -3.63 7.20
N THR A 126 38.87 -2.35 7.57
CA THR A 126 37.77 -1.40 7.77
C THR A 126 38.04 -0.17 6.90
N ILE A 127 37.93 -0.32 5.57
CA ILE A 127 38.13 0.77 4.61
C ILE A 127 36.87 0.91 3.75
N TRP A 128 35.73 1.22 4.36
CA TRP A 128 34.54 1.70 3.64
C TRP A 128 33.77 2.82 4.38
N SER A 129 34.19 3.25 5.58
CA SER A 129 33.61 4.43 6.26
C SER A 129 34.38 5.74 6.01
N GLN A 130 35.69 5.69 5.73
CA GLN A 130 36.52 6.90 5.62
C GLN A 130 36.21 7.77 4.39
N LYS A 131 35.98 7.17 3.21
CA LYS A 131 35.68 7.93 1.98
C LYS A 131 34.31 8.62 2.01
N PHE A 132 33.36 8.07 2.77
CA PHE A 132 32.06 8.69 3.01
C PHE A 132 32.19 9.87 3.98
N TYR A 133 32.99 9.70 5.03
CA TYR A 133 33.34 10.75 5.99
C TYR A 133 34.02 11.97 5.34
N ASP A 134 35.00 11.73 4.47
CA ASP A 134 35.77 12.80 3.81
C ASP A 134 34.89 13.62 2.84
N GLN A 135 33.95 13.00 2.12
CA GLN A 135 33.05 13.71 1.21
C GLN A 135 32.00 14.56 1.93
N VAL A 136 31.49 14.10 3.08
CA VAL A 136 30.53 14.84 3.90
C VAL A 136 31.21 16.04 4.56
N LEU A 137 32.42 15.87 5.10
CA LEU A 137 33.20 16.96 5.70
C LEU A 137 33.66 18.01 4.66
N LEU A 138 34.02 17.60 3.43
CA LEU A 138 34.35 18.52 2.34
C LEU A 138 33.15 19.40 1.92
N ARG A 139 31.93 18.87 1.94
CA ARG A 139 30.71 19.63 1.59
C ARG A 139 30.25 20.55 2.73
N ILE A 140 30.38 20.12 3.98
CA ILE A 140 30.14 20.96 5.16
C ILE A 140 31.16 22.11 5.22
N GLY A 141 32.43 21.84 4.91
CA GLY A 141 33.48 22.85 4.81
C GLY A 141 33.26 23.91 3.73
N TYR A 142 32.64 23.55 2.59
CA TYR A 142 32.24 24.49 1.55
C TYR A 142 31.09 25.41 1.99
N LEU A 143 30.14 24.89 2.77
CA LEU A 143 29.01 25.67 3.30
C LEU A 143 29.46 26.71 4.34
N ILE A 144 30.42 26.35 5.19
CA ILE A 144 31.03 27.24 6.21
C ILE A 144 31.82 28.39 5.57
N LYS A 145 32.41 28.18 4.40
CA LYS A 145 33.15 29.23 3.67
C LYS A 145 32.22 30.25 3.01
N PHE A 146 31.00 29.85 2.66
CA PHE A 146 30.01 30.71 2.01
C PHE A 146 29.32 31.68 2.98
N THR A 147 29.13 31.25 4.24
CA THR A 147 28.50 32.07 5.30
C THR A 147 29.45 33.07 5.96
N ARG A 148 30.78 32.92 5.80
CA ARG A 148 31.79 33.82 6.38
C ARG A 148 31.96 35.17 5.66
N ASN A 149 31.35 35.35 4.48
CA ASN A 149 31.49 36.57 3.66
C ASN A 149 30.40 37.65 3.88
N LYS A 150 29.53 37.49 4.89
CA LYS A 150 28.61 38.54 5.34
C LYS A 150 28.56 38.57 6.87
N ALA A 151 29.53 39.23 7.48
CA ALA A 151 29.54 39.51 8.91
C ALA A 151 29.23 41.00 9.13
N GLU A 152 28.02 41.31 9.61
CA GLU A 152 27.81 42.46 10.48
C GLU A 152 27.19 41.95 11.80
N VAL A 153 27.68 42.56 12.87
CA VAL A 153 27.63 42.14 14.27
C VAL A 153 26.20 42.03 14.79
N PHE A 154 25.76 40.84 15.21
CA PHE A 154 24.57 40.68 16.06
C PHE A 154 24.72 39.50 17.04
N ASP A 155 24.13 39.73 18.22
CA ASP A 155 24.23 39.03 19.51
C ASP A 155 23.95 37.51 19.45
N LEU A 156 24.66 36.75 20.29
CA LEU A 156 24.90 35.30 20.17
C LEU A 156 24.08 34.43 21.14
N SER A 157 22.89 34.89 21.57
CA SER A 157 22.01 34.14 22.49
C SER A 157 20.73 33.58 21.87
N ALA A 158 20.48 33.78 20.57
CA ALA A 158 19.20 33.43 19.91
C ALA A 158 19.32 32.46 18.71
N LYS A 159 20.41 31.67 18.61
CA LYS A 159 20.67 30.82 17.42
C LYS A 159 21.04 29.36 17.71
N THR A 160 20.52 28.75 18.77
CA THR A 160 20.51 27.27 18.87
C THR A 160 19.44 26.63 17.99
N ASP A 161 18.37 27.35 17.64
CA ASP A 161 17.25 26.78 16.87
C ASP A 161 17.50 26.70 15.35
N GLY A 162 18.33 27.60 14.80
CA GLY A 162 18.62 27.63 13.36
C GLY A 162 19.53 26.50 12.86
N TRP A 163 20.41 25.98 13.72
CA TRP A 163 21.34 24.90 13.36
C TRP A 163 20.67 23.52 13.41
N ILE A 164 19.73 23.32 14.35
CA ILE A 164 18.86 22.15 14.39
C ILE A 164 18.00 22.10 13.11
N TYR A 165 17.45 23.24 12.69
CA TYR A 165 16.69 23.33 11.43
C TYR A 165 17.51 22.91 10.21
N CYS A 166 18.76 23.36 10.06
CA CYS A 166 19.60 22.98 8.91
C CYS A 166 20.00 21.49 8.90
N ILE A 167 20.19 20.87 10.07
CA ILE A 167 20.52 19.44 10.18
C ILE A 167 19.29 18.58 9.90
N VAL A 168 18.13 18.95 10.46
CA VAL A 168 16.84 18.30 10.15
C VAL A 168 16.50 18.43 8.66
N PHE A 169 16.73 19.60 8.05
CA PHE A 169 16.48 19.83 6.63
C PHE A 169 17.45 19.04 5.73
N SER A 170 18.72 18.88 6.14
CA SER A 170 19.70 18.07 5.40
C SER A 170 19.45 16.56 5.52
N ILE A 171 18.90 16.10 6.66
CA ILE A 171 18.43 14.73 6.84
C ILE A 171 17.18 14.50 5.98
N GLN A 172 16.23 15.44 5.95
CA GLN A 172 15.08 15.39 5.03
C GLN A 172 15.50 15.35 3.56
N LEU A 173 16.52 16.12 3.14
CA LEU A 173 17.06 16.02 1.77
C LEU A 173 17.76 14.68 1.49
N SER A 174 18.38 14.06 2.49
CA SER A 174 19.01 12.74 2.32
C SER A 174 17.97 11.61 2.23
N PHE A 175 16.82 11.76 2.88
CA PHE A 175 15.64 10.90 2.72
C PHE A 175 15.00 11.00 1.32
N ILE A 176 15.13 12.15 0.65
CA ILE A 176 14.61 12.37 -0.71
C ILE A 176 15.42 11.60 -1.76
N VAL A 177 16.70 11.32 -1.53
CA VAL A 177 17.61 10.75 -2.54
C VAL A 177 17.62 9.20 -2.60
N TYR A 178 17.05 8.48 -1.63
CA TYR A 178 17.10 7.00 -1.56
C TYR A 178 15.74 6.28 -1.70
N ARG A 179 14.82 6.82 -2.50
CA ARG A 179 13.44 6.30 -2.65
C ARG A 179 13.23 5.11 -3.61
N HIS A 180 14.28 4.57 -4.23
CA HIS A 180 14.17 3.35 -5.05
C HIS A 180 14.54 2.11 -4.23
N GLN A 181 13.60 1.58 -3.45
CA GLN A 181 13.81 0.34 -2.69
C GLN A 181 12.85 -0.77 -3.16
N LYS A 182 13.39 -1.99 -3.29
CA LYS A 182 12.61 -3.20 -3.56
C LYS A 182 11.68 -3.45 -2.37
N LEU A 183 10.38 -3.19 -2.55
CA LEU A 183 9.32 -3.31 -1.53
C LEU A 183 9.03 -4.76 -1.09
N SER A 184 9.81 -5.74 -1.53
CA SER A 184 9.54 -7.16 -1.27
C SER A 184 10.81 -7.91 -0.92
N TYR A 185 10.74 -8.74 0.12
CA TYR A 185 11.81 -9.66 0.46
C TYR A 185 12.00 -10.67 -0.67
N ARG A 186 13.25 -10.87 -1.09
CA ARG A 186 13.63 -11.97 -1.99
C ARG A 186 14.32 -13.04 -1.17
N MET A 187 13.96 -14.30 -1.40
CA MET A 187 14.65 -15.45 -0.83
C MET A 187 16.17 -15.25 -0.96
N THR A 188 16.83 -15.12 0.19
CA THR A 188 18.26 -14.83 0.25
C THR A 188 18.94 -15.96 1.00
N PRO A 189 19.73 -16.81 0.34
CA PRO A 189 20.45 -17.88 1.01
C PRO A 189 21.34 -17.36 2.15
N GLY A 190 21.26 -18.00 3.31
CA GLY A 190 22.02 -17.61 4.51
C GLY A 190 21.47 -16.39 5.25
N ASP A 191 20.23 -15.98 4.95
CA ASP A 191 19.49 -14.97 5.70
C ASP A 191 18.66 -15.62 6.82
N GLU A 192 18.51 -14.93 7.95
CA GLU A 192 17.76 -15.37 9.13
C GLU A 192 16.26 -15.61 8.84
N VAL A 193 15.75 -15.10 7.71
CA VAL A 193 14.39 -15.36 7.21
C VAL A 193 14.21 -16.81 6.76
N GLU A 194 15.26 -17.44 6.23
CA GLU A 194 15.19 -18.84 5.80
C GLU A 194 15.12 -19.80 6.99
N ASP A 195 15.68 -19.41 8.14
CA ASP A 195 15.48 -20.15 9.39
C ASP A 195 14.01 -20.09 9.84
N MET A 196 13.34 -18.94 9.71
CA MET A 196 11.89 -18.84 9.95
C MET A 196 11.09 -19.70 8.99
N PHE A 197 11.48 -19.77 7.72
CA PHE A 197 10.84 -20.65 6.74
C PHE A 197 10.93 -22.12 7.17
N ILE A 198 12.12 -22.60 7.54
CA ILE A 198 12.32 -23.99 7.99
C ILE A 198 11.51 -24.28 9.25
N LEU A 199 11.53 -23.36 10.23
CA LEU A 199 10.77 -23.48 11.47
C LEU A 199 9.27 -23.61 11.22
N LEU A 200 8.69 -22.70 10.43
CA LEU A 200 7.26 -22.70 10.14
C LEU A 200 6.84 -23.85 9.21
N ASN A 201 7.73 -24.29 8.31
CA ASN A 201 7.51 -25.48 7.49
C ASN A 201 7.40 -26.74 8.38
N GLU A 202 8.26 -26.86 9.39
CA GLU A 202 8.20 -27.98 10.34
C GLU A 202 6.92 -27.97 11.18
N VAL A 203 6.51 -26.78 11.66
CA VAL A 203 5.20 -26.62 12.34
C VAL A 203 4.07 -27.08 11.43
N LYS A 204 4.05 -26.65 10.16
CA LYS A 204 3.02 -27.03 9.20
C LYS A 204 3.05 -28.54 8.89
N ARG A 205 4.23 -29.15 8.85
CA ARG A 205 4.40 -30.61 8.65
C ARG A 205 3.81 -31.40 9.80
N GLN A 206 4.06 -30.99 11.06
CA GLN A 206 3.52 -31.67 12.24
C GLN A 206 2.06 -31.31 12.54
N ILE A 207 1.63 -30.12 12.16
CA ILE A 207 0.25 -29.64 12.35
C ILE A 207 -0.31 -29.14 11.00
N PRO A 208 -0.68 -30.05 10.07
CA PRO A 208 -1.17 -29.68 8.73
C PRO A 208 -2.43 -28.80 8.73
N SER A 209 -3.15 -28.76 9.85
CA SER A 209 -4.34 -27.92 10.03
C SER A 209 -4.03 -26.44 10.32
N VAL A 210 -2.76 -26.05 10.51
CA VAL A 210 -2.35 -24.65 10.63
C VAL A 210 -2.53 -23.95 9.28
N THR A 211 -3.21 -22.81 9.30
CA THR A 211 -3.49 -22.01 8.09
C THR A 211 -3.00 -20.58 8.19
N ALA A 212 -2.46 -20.16 9.35
CA ALA A 212 -2.06 -18.79 9.59
C ALA A 212 -0.92 -18.65 10.61
N VAL A 213 -0.20 -17.54 10.53
CA VAL A 213 0.91 -17.17 11.42
C VAL A 213 0.60 -15.83 12.09
N SER A 214 0.71 -15.75 13.41
CA SER A 214 0.60 -14.48 14.15
C SER A 214 1.98 -13.86 14.34
N SER A 215 2.09 -12.55 14.12
CA SER A 215 3.30 -11.75 14.37
C SER A 215 3.00 -10.52 15.22
N GLY A 216 3.97 -10.13 16.06
CA GLY A 216 3.87 -8.99 16.98
C GLY A 216 4.43 -7.67 16.42
N ALA A 217 4.72 -7.58 15.11
CA ALA A 217 5.29 -6.36 14.52
C ALA A 217 4.30 -5.19 14.58
N ILE A 218 4.76 -4.02 15.04
CA ILE A 218 3.91 -2.83 15.23
C ILE A 218 4.12 -1.79 14.12
N ALA A 219 5.37 -1.43 13.79
CA ALA A 219 5.66 -0.38 12.81
C ALA A 219 6.86 -0.63 11.87
N SER A 220 7.66 -1.67 12.09
CA SER A 220 8.72 -2.16 11.20
C SER A 220 8.22 -2.91 9.95
N ASP A 221 8.30 -2.26 8.77
CA ASP A 221 7.96 -2.89 7.48
C ASP A 221 8.94 -4.03 7.16
N TYR A 222 10.17 -3.92 7.66
CA TYR A 222 11.22 -4.91 7.50
C TYR A 222 10.81 -6.28 8.05
N GLN A 223 10.22 -6.30 9.24
CA GLN A 223 9.76 -7.53 9.90
C GLN A 223 8.51 -8.07 9.21
N ARG A 224 7.50 -7.20 8.99
CA ARG A 224 6.24 -7.57 8.36
C ARG A 224 6.44 -8.23 6.99
N LEU A 225 7.21 -7.61 6.10
CA LEU A 225 7.42 -8.12 4.74
C LEU A 225 8.13 -9.48 4.70
N ARG A 226 8.99 -9.78 5.68
CA ARG A 226 9.68 -11.07 5.81
C ARG A 226 8.73 -12.17 6.28
N VAL A 227 7.91 -11.89 7.28
CA VAL A 227 6.86 -12.80 7.73
C VAL A 227 5.86 -13.08 6.60
N GLU A 228 5.41 -12.04 5.90
CA GLU A 228 4.51 -12.17 4.74
C GLU A 228 5.12 -13.03 3.63
N SER A 229 6.42 -12.86 3.34
CA SER A 229 7.12 -13.68 2.32
C SER A 229 7.14 -15.16 2.70
N VAL A 230 7.49 -15.49 3.94
CA VAL A 230 7.48 -16.88 4.42
C VAL A 230 6.07 -17.46 4.42
N CYS A 231 5.08 -16.70 4.88
CA CYS A 231 3.68 -17.12 4.86
C CYS A 231 3.21 -17.43 3.44
N SER A 232 3.49 -16.54 2.47
CA SER A 232 3.14 -16.73 1.06
C SER A 232 3.76 -18.01 0.48
N ARG A 233 5.06 -18.25 0.71
CA ARG A 233 5.77 -19.46 0.27
C ARG A 233 5.21 -20.75 0.88
N LEU A 234 4.71 -20.68 2.11
CA LEU A 234 4.10 -21.81 2.82
C LEU A 234 2.59 -21.91 2.61
N GLY A 235 1.95 -21.02 1.84
CA GLY A 235 0.49 -20.98 1.71
C GLY A 235 -0.23 -20.76 3.05
N LEU A 236 0.34 -19.94 3.92
CA LEU A 236 -0.22 -19.52 5.20
C LEU A 236 -0.67 -18.05 5.12
N VAL A 237 -1.65 -17.66 5.94
CA VAL A 237 -2.09 -16.27 6.09
C VAL A 237 -1.27 -15.57 7.18
N SER A 238 -0.72 -14.39 6.88
CA SER A 238 -0.05 -13.54 7.87
C SER A 238 -1.08 -12.74 8.67
N LEU A 239 -1.03 -12.82 10.01
CA LEU A 239 -1.85 -12.03 10.94
C LEU A 239 -0.93 -11.02 11.65
N GLY A 240 -1.17 -9.73 11.40
CA GLY A 240 -0.40 -8.61 11.92
C GLY A 240 -1.32 -7.57 12.55
N TYR A 241 -2.07 -7.96 13.58
CA TYR A 241 -3.10 -7.10 14.19
C TYR A 241 -2.59 -5.83 14.84
N LEU A 242 -1.31 -5.80 15.24
CA LEU A 242 -0.70 -4.63 15.89
C LEU A 242 -0.12 -3.64 14.86
N TRP A 243 0.00 -4.07 13.61
CA TRP A 243 0.63 -3.30 12.55
C TRP A 243 -0.09 -1.95 12.31
N LYS A 244 0.68 -0.86 12.25
CA LYS A 244 0.21 0.53 12.01
C LYS A 244 -0.79 1.06 13.05
N GLN A 245 -0.98 0.38 14.18
CA GLN A 245 -1.80 0.88 15.28
C GLN A 245 -1.05 1.97 16.07
N ASP A 246 -1.79 2.82 16.78
CA ASP A 246 -1.20 3.84 17.66
C ASP A 246 -0.46 3.17 18.83
N GLN A 247 0.82 3.49 18.99
CA GLN A 247 1.68 2.83 19.97
C GLN A 247 1.33 3.22 21.42
N SER A 248 0.82 4.44 21.64
CA SER A 248 0.42 4.88 22.98
C SER A 248 -0.82 4.11 23.43
N LEU A 249 -1.83 4.00 22.57
CA LEU A 249 -3.02 3.20 22.81
C LEU A 249 -2.68 1.72 22.95
N LEU A 250 -1.81 1.17 22.08
CA LEU A 250 -1.39 -0.22 22.19
C LEU A 250 -0.75 -0.55 23.54
N LEU A 251 0.18 0.28 24.03
CA LEU A 251 0.82 0.06 25.33
C LEU A 251 -0.22 0.06 26.46
N GLN A 252 -1.15 1.01 26.43
CA GLN A 252 -2.26 1.10 27.38
C GLN A 252 -3.15 -0.13 27.34
N GLU A 253 -3.53 -0.58 26.14
CA GLU A 253 -4.33 -1.78 25.97
C GLU A 253 -3.60 -3.03 26.49
N MET A 254 -2.30 -3.18 26.22
CA MET A 254 -1.50 -4.30 26.72
C MET A 254 -1.53 -4.37 28.25
N ILE A 255 -1.32 -3.22 28.92
CA ILE A 255 -1.37 -3.11 30.38
C ILE A 255 -2.78 -3.42 30.91
N ALA A 256 -3.81 -2.84 30.29
CA ALA A 256 -5.20 -3.02 30.66
C ALA A 256 -5.69 -4.47 30.46
N ASN A 257 -5.09 -5.20 29.53
CA ASN A 257 -5.35 -6.62 29.27
C ASN A 257 -4.43 -7.56 30.07
N ASP A 258 -3.88 -7.07 31.20
CA ASP A 258 -3.10 -7.85 32.17
C ASP A 258 -1.83 -8.53 31.61
N ILE A 259 -1.18 -7.92 30.61
CA ILE A 259 0.17 -8.34 30.21
C ILE A 259 1.16 -7.86 31.28
N LYS A 260 1.63 -8.78 32.13
CA LYS A 260 2.66 -8.55 33.14
C LYS A 260 4.03 -8.81 32.51
N ALA A 261 4.54 -7.78 31.82
CA ALA A 261 5.87 -7.82 31.22
C ALA A 261 6.83 -6.87 31.92
N ILE A 262 8.07 -7.33 32.07
CA ILE A 262 9.20 -6.54 32.60
C ILE A 262 10.11 -6.11 31.47
N THR A 263 10.81 -4.99 31.64
CA THR A 263 11.90 -4.57 30.75
C THR A 263 13.14 -5.43 30.95
N VAL A 264 13.67 -5.99 29.86
CA VAL A 264 14.87 -6.83 29.87
C VAL A 264 16.03 -6.27 29.07
N LYS A 265 15.78 -5.23 28.27
CA LYS A 265 16.83 -4.43 27.63
C LYS A 265 16.40 -2.98 27.66
N VAL A 266 17.35 -2.07 27.80
CA VAL A 266 17.16 -0.64 27.54
C VAL A 266 18.36 -0.12 26.74
N ALA A 267 18.09 0.74 25.76
CA ALA A 267 19.09 1.26 24.83
C ALA A 267 18.70 2.65 24.28
N ALA A 268 18.06 3.48 25.09
CA ALA A 268 17.60 4.81 24.67
C ALA A 268 17.89 5.89 25.69
N MET A 269 18.00 7.12 25.19
CA MET A 269 18.19 8.30 26.03
C MET A 269 17.04 8.44 27.03
N GLY A 270 17.40 8.73 28.28
CA GLY A 270 16.47 8.79 29.40
C GLY A 270 16.17 7.43 30.05
N LEU A 271 16.46 6.29 29.41
CA LEU A 271 16.34 4.99 30.05
C LEU A 271 17.65 4.60 30.74
N ASN A 272 17.60 4.42 32.08
CA ASN A 272 18.75 4.01 32.87
C ASN A 272 18.66 2.50 33.23
N PRO A 273 19.65 1.68 32.84
CA PRO A 273 19.66 0.24 33.14
C PRO A 273 19.42 -0.10 34.62
N GLY A 274 20.09 0.59 35.54
CA GLY A 274 19.97 0.30 36.98
C GLY A 274 18.64 0.72 37.61
N LYS A 275 17.87 1.60 36.96
CA LYS A 275 16.56 2.04 37.45
C LYS A 275 15.40 1.32 36.76
N HIS A 276 15.56 1.01 35.47
CA HIS A 276 14.45 0.59 34.63
C HIS A 276 14.46 -0.88 34.29
N LEU A 277 15.59 -1.59 34.25
CA LEU A 277 15.59 -3.04 33.99
C LEU A 277 14.89 -3.80 35.13
N GLY A 278 14.13 -4.84 34.76
CA GLY A 278 13.34 -5.65 35.67
C GLY A 278 12.08 -4.97 36.21
N LYS A 279 11.75 -3.75 35.74
CA LYS A 279 10.51 -3.05 36.12
C LYS A 279 9.37 -3.44 35.19
N GLU A 280 8.17 -3.58 35.76
CA GLU A 280 6.96 -3.82 34.99
C GLU A 280 6.59 -2.62 34.11
N LEU A 281 6.03 -2.90 32.93
CA LEU A 281 5.56 -1.86 32.01
C LEU A 281 4.51 -0.94 32.61
N ALA A 282 3.59 -1.48 33.42
CA ALA A 282 2.57 -0.68 34.09
C ALA A 282 3.18 0.41 34.98
N PHE A 283 4.33 0.14 35.60
CA PHE A 283 5.06 1.13 36.38
C PHE A 283 5.77 2.17 35.50
N LEU A 284 6.23 1.76 34.31
CA LEU A 284 6.98 2.62 33.39
C LEU A 284 6.09 3.43 32.44
N GLU A 285 4.80 3.12 32.31
CA GLU A 285 3.91 3.67 31.28
C GLU A 285 3.94 5.21 31.22
N SER A 286 3.68 5.89 32.35
CA SER A 286 3.66 7.36 32.40
C SER A 286 5.04 7.96 32.11
N TYR A 287 6.11 7.24 32.49
CA TYR A 287 7.47 7.68 32.25
C TYR A 287 7.84 7.56 30.77
N LEU A 288 7.46 6.46 30.10
CA LEU A 288 7.67 6.27 28.67
C LEU A 288 6.94 7.33 27.84
N HIS A 289 5.71 7.70 28.21
CA HIS A 289 4.98 8.80 27.57
C HIS A 289 5.69 10.14 27.73
N LYS A 290 6.22 10.42 28.93
CA LYS A 290 7.04 11.61 29.16
C LYS A 290 8.30 11.62 28.30
N LEU A 291 8.97 10.47 28.14
CA LEU A 291 10.14 10.37 27.26
C LEU A 291 9.79 10.52 25.78
N LYS A 292 8.59 10.08 25.35
CA LYS A 292 8.09 10.34 23.99
C LYS A 292 7.99 11.84 23.73
N GLU A 293 7.46 12.61 24.67
CA GLU A 293 7.36 14.07 24.56
C GLU A 293 8.72 14.76 24.58
N LEU A 294 9.63 14.33 25.44
CA LEU A 294 10.94 14.97 25.61
C LEU A 294 11.94 14.62 24.50
N TYR A 295 11.94 13.36 24.06
CA TYR A 295 13.02 12.79 23.25
C TYR A 295 12.53 12.03 22.02
N GLY A 296 11.21 11.92 21.81
CA GLY A 296 10.65 11.21 20.65
C GLY A 296 10.80 9.69 20.71
N ILE A 297 11.03 9.10 21.90
CA ILE A 297 11.14 7.63 22.01
C ILE A 297 9.83 6.96 21.59
N ASN A 298 9.92 5.75 21.03
CA ASN A 298 8.75 4.93 20.82
C ASN A 298 8.29 4.30 22.15
N VAL A 299 7.05 4.60 22.56
CA VAL A 299 6.47 4.08 23.81
C VAL A 299 6.33 2.56 23.84
N CYS A 300 6.21 1.91 22.68
CA CYS A 300 6.22 0.45 22.57
C CYS A 300 7.63 -0.14 22.38
N GLY A 301 8.70 0.67 22.31
CA GLY A 301 10.06 0.16 22.15
C GLY A 301 10.39 -0.42 20.77
N GLU A 302 9.61 -0.09 19.74
CA GLU A 302 9.75 -0.63 18.37
C GLU A 302 11.12 -0.34 17.73
N GLY A 303 11.76 0.78 18.08
CA GLY A 303 13.08 1.15 17.59
C GLY A 303 14.23 0.43 18.32
N GLY A 304 13.91 -0.53 19.19
CA GLY A 304 14.87 -1.19 20.07
C GLY A 304 15.22 -0.36 21.30
N GLU A 305 14.43 0.68 21.63
CA GLU A 305 14.65 1.52 22.80
C GLU A 305 14.63 0.73 24.10
N TYR A 306 13.78 -0.29 24.15
CA TYR A 306 13.75 -1.29 25.20
C TYR A 306 13.13 -2.59 24.68
N GLU A 307 13.48 -3.72 25.30
CA GLU A 307 12.83 -5.01 25.06
C GLU A 307 12.18 -5.51 26.34
N THR A 308 11.24 -6.43 26.21
CA THR A 308 10.44 -6.92 27.34
C THR A 308 10.39 -8.43 27.41
N LEU A 309 10.12 -8.94 28.61
CA LEU A 309 9.81 -10.34 28.84
C LEU A 309 8.50 -10.44 29.60
N THR A 310 7.53 -11.13 29.03
CA THR A 310 6.22 -11.37 29.65
C THR A 310 6.35 -12.52 30.64
N LEU A 311 6.08 -12.23 31.91
CA LEU A 311 6.13 -13.19 33.01
C LEU A 311 4.75 -13.79 33.29
N ASP A 312 3.70 -13.01 33.07
CA ASP A 312 2.33 -13.49 33.14
C ASP A 312 1.39 -12.74 32.18
N CYS A 313 0.36 -13.43 31.69
CA CYS A 313 -0.75 -12.83 30.96
C CYS A 313 -1.98 -13.77 30.98
N PRO A 314 -3.16 -13.33 30.53
CA PRO A 314 -4.35 -14.19 30.48
C PRO A 314 -4.19 -15.49 29.67
N LEU A 315 -3.24 -15.54 28.75
CA LEU A 315 -2.95 -16.76 27.96
C LEU A 315 -2.18 -17.82 28.74
N PHE A 316 -1.52 -17.43 29.84
CA PHE A 316 -0.73 -18.33 30.69
C PHE A 316 -1.67 -19.00 31.68
N VAL A 317 -2.43 -19.98 31.19
CA VAL A 317 -3.51 -20.63 31.95
C VAL A 317 -3.01 -21.60 33.01
N ASN A 318 -1.85 -22.24 32.80
CA ASN A 318 -1.36 -23.31 33.68
C ASN A 318 -0.45 -22.78 34.81
N ALA A 319 0.39 -21.81 34.51
CA ALA A 319 1.40 -21.30 35.43
C ALA A 319 1.82 -19.86 35.05
N ARG A 320 2.35 -19.12 36.01
CA ARG A 320 3.08 -17.86 35.77
C ARG A 320 4.58 -18.07 35.98
N ILE A 321 5.39 -17.25 35.34
CA ILE A 321 6.84 -17.28 35.46
C ILE A 321 7.26 -16.34 36.59
N VAL A 322 8.08 -16.83 37.51
CA VAL A 322 8.70 -16.02 38.56
C VAL A 322 10.19 -15.97 38.31
N LEU A 323 10.71 -14.75 38.14
CA LEU A 323 12.14 -14.51 38.01
C LEU A 323 12.74 -14.35 39.41
N ASP A 324 13.51 -15.35 39.85
CA ASP A 324 14.07 -15.41 41.21
C ASP A 324 15.34 -14.58 41.33
N GLU A 325 16.25 -14.74 40.39
CA GLU A 325 17.54 -14.06 40.37
C GLU A 325 17.92 -13.66 38.93
N PHE A 326 18.49 -12.47 38.79
CA PHE A 326 19.00 -11.97 37.51
C PHE A 326 20.19 -11.04 37.71
N GLN A 327 20.98 -10.90 36.67
CA GLN A 327 22.10 -9.96 36.59
C GLN A 327 21.80 -8.86 35.58
N VAL A 328 22.18 -7.63 35.90
CA VAL A 328 22.21 -6.53 34.91
C VAL A 328 23.59 -6.48 34.29
N VAL A 329 23.66 -6.67 32.98
CA VAL A 329 24.88 -6.59 32.17
C VAL A 329 24.86 -5.26 31.41
N LEU A 330 25.84 -4.40 31.69
CA LEU A 330 26.03 -3.16 30.95
C LEU A 330 26.87 -3.44 29.70
N HIS A 331 26.27 -3.28 28.53
CA HIS A 331 26.96 -3.40 27.24
C HIS A 331 27.61 -2.09 26.82
N SER A 332 26.99 -0.95 27.14
CA SER A 332 27.56 0.38 26.93
C SER A 332 27.23 1.28 28.10
N ALA A 333 28.26 1.92 28.67
CA ALA A 333 28.12 2.90 29.74
C ALA A 333 28.05 4.34 29.21
N ASP A 334 27.59 4.52 27.96
CA ASP A 334 27.39 5.83 27.34
C ASP A 334 26.57 6.75 28.26
N SER A 335 27.02 8.00 28.41
CA SER A 335 26.44 8.97 29.35
C SER A 335 25.08 9.50 28.91
N ILE A 336 24.73 9.34 27.63
CA ILE A 336 23.52 9.85 26.98
C ILE A 336 22.53 8.71 26.75
N ALA A 337 22.98 7.57 26.20
CA ALA A 337 22.14 6.41 25.89
C ALA A 337 22.79 5.10 26.37
N PRO A 338 22.81 4.84 27.68
CA PRO A 338 23.39 3.61 28.21
C PRO A 338 22.62 2.38 27.72
N VAL A 339 23.35 1.32 27.38
CA VAL A 339 22.80 0.05 26.94
C VAL A 339 22.99 -0.99 28.03
N GLY A 340 21.90 -1.55 28.52
CA GLY A 340 21.90 -2.59 29.53
C GLY A 340 20.91 -3.69 29.22
N VAL A 341 21.28 -4.91 29.59
CA VAL A 341 20.50 -6.12 29.38
C VAL A 341 20.34 -6.83 30.72
N LEU A 342 19.17 -7.43 30.94
CA LEU A 342 18.86 -8.30 32.06
C LEU A 342 19.12 -9.75 31.63
N HIS A 343 20.07 -10.39 32.29
CA HIS A 343 20.37 -11.80 32.10
C HIS A 343 19.78 -12.63 33.26
N PRO A 344 18.81 -13.52 33.01
CA PRO A 344 18.19 -14.33 34.05
C PRO A 344 19.17 -15.40 34.57
N LEU A 345 19.29 -15.54 35.89
CA LEU A 345 20.15 -16.54 36.55
C LEU A 345 19.32 -17.71 37.11
N ALA A 346 18.16 -17.42 37.67
CA ALA A 346 17.23 -18.41 38.20
C ALA A 346 15.78 -17.95 38.02
N PHE A 347 14.91 -18.89 37.67
CA PHE A 347 13.47 -18.68 37.55
C PHE A 347 12.73 -19.99 37.79
N HIS A 348 11.47 -19.90 38.18
CA HIS A 348 10.58 -21.06 38.32
C HIS A 348 9.16 -20.76 37.84
N LEU A 349 8.36 -21.82 37.75
CA LEU A 349 6.94 -21.74 37.40
C LEU A 349 6.08 -21.89 38.65
N GLU A 350 5.20 -20.92 38.87
CA GLU A 350 4.15 -21.01 39.88
C GLU A 350 2.85 -21.41 39.22
N LYS A 351 2.33 -22.60 39.57
CA LYS A 351 1.08 -23.12 39.02
C LYS A 351 -0.10 -22.23 39.42
N LYS A 352 -0.99 -21.97 38.47
CA LYS A 352 -2.26 -21.29 38.74
C LYS A 352 -3.30 -22.31 39.17
N GLU A 353 -4.04 -22.01 40.23
CA GLU A 353 -5.18 -22.85 40.61
C GLU A 353 -6.21 -22.86 39.47
N ALA A 354 -6.79 -24.04 39.19
CA ALA A 354 -7.78 -24.19 38.13
C ALA A 354 -8.98 -23.27 38.42
N SER A 355 -9.12 -22.20 37.64
CA SER A 355 -10.22 -21.26 37.80
C SER A 355 -11.54 -21.97 37.48
N ALA A 356 -12.44 -22.01 38.47
CA ALA A 356 -13.80 -22.48 38.32
C ALA A 356 -14.53 -21.63 37.27
N SER A 357 -14.70 -22.20 36.07
CA SER A 357 -15.72 -21.91 35.05
C SER A 357 -16.45 -20.57 35.13
N LEU A 358 -16.16 -19.65 34.19
CA LEU A 358 -17.13 -18.66 33.74
C LEU A 358 -18.21 -19.38 32.90
N ASN A 359 -19.45 -19.30 33.37
CA ASN A 359 -20.63 -19.90 32.74
C ASN A 359 -21.06 -19.17 31.45
N GLY A 360 -21.44 -19.93 30.42
CA GLY A 360 -22.24 -19.44 29.29
C GLY A 360 -22.12 -20.19 27.96
N SER A 361 -22.59 -21.46 27.88
CA SER A 361 -22.95 -22.31 26.70
C SER A 361 -22.10 -22.23 25.41
N GLN A 362 -21.51 -23.29 24.86
CA GLN A 362 -22.11 -24.58 24.47
C GLN A 362 -21.09 -25.72 24.63
N ARG A 363 -21.54 -26.86 25.16
CA ARG A 363 -20.76 -28.08 25.31
C ARG A 363 -20.69 -28.82 23.97
N THR A 364 -19.47 -29.08 23.49
CA THR A 364 -19.15 -30.33 22.78
C THR A 364 -18.02 -31.00 23.55
N GLU A 365 -18.21 -32.29 23.81
CA GLU A 365 -17.35 -33.14 24.63
C GLU A 365 -16.01 -33.34 23.93
N ASP A 366 -14.90 -32.99 24.60
CA ASP A 366 -13.62 -33.66 24.40
C ASP A 366 -12.69 -33.47 25.61
N PHE A 367 -12.36 -34.62 26.22
CA PHE A 367 -11.28 -34.97 27.14
C PHE A 367 -10.59 -33.88 28.00
N CYS A 368 -10.86 -33.95 29.31
CA CYS A 368 -10.07 -33.33 30.37
C CYS A 368 -8.79 -34.15 30.62
N GLY A 369 -7.69 -33.71 30.00
CA GLY A 369 -6.32 -34.09 30.37
C GLY A 369 -5.49 -32.82 30.53
N GLU A 370 -4.61 -32.78 31.52
CA GLU A 370 -3.64 -31.68 31.69
C GLU A 370 -2.89 -31.48 30.37
N LYS A 371 -3.06 -30.31 29.74
CA LYS A 371 -2.34 -29.96 28.51
C LYS A 371 -0.88 -29.70 28.86
N THR A 372 -0.04 -30.73 28.82
CA THR A 372 1.41 -30.61 28.99
C THR A 372 2.01 -30.00 27.72
N GLY A 373 2.50 -28.76 27.80
CA GLY A 373 3.24 -28.14 26.71
C GLY A 373 4.54 -28.90 26.40
N SER A 374 4.76 -29.24 25.14
CA SER A 374 5.97 -29.94 24.68
C SER A 374 6.88 -28.99 23.92
N VAL A 375 8.20 -29.11 24.10
CA VAL A 375 9.20 -28.31 23.37
C VAL A 375 9.84 -29.19 22.29
N PHE A 376 9.86 -28.71 21.05
CA PHE A 376 10.43 -29.37 19.89
C PHE A 376 11.58 -28.53 19.34
N GLU A 377 12.78 -29.09 19.28
CA GLU A 377 13.89 -28.48 18.55
C GLU A 377 13.83 -28.89 17.06
N VAL A 378 13.79 -27.89 16.19
CA VAL A 378 13.74 -28.07 14.74
C VAL A 378 15.16 -28.10 14.19
N GLN A 379 15.62 -29.30 13.87
CA GLN A 379 16.90 -29.55 13.20
C GLN A 379 16.71 -29.71 11.69
N GLY A 380 17.71 -29.29 10.91
CA GLY A 380 17.77 -29.57 9.47
C GLY A 380 18.34 -28.42 8.66
N ASP A 381 19.10 -28.78 7.63
CA ASP A 381 19.44 -27.94 6.49
C ASP A 381 18.42 -28.15 5.37
N HIS A 382 18.20 -27.12 4.56
CA HIS A 382 17.40 -27.16 3.34
C HIS A 382 17.86 -28.30 2.40
N THR A 383 17.34 -29.52 2.56
CA THR A 383 17.71 -30.67 1.71
C THR A 383 16.53 -31.21 0.90
N GLU A 384 15.34 -30.61 1.03
CA GLU A 384 14.29 -30.80 0.05
C GLU A 384 14.26 -29.60 -0.87
N ARG A 385 15.02 -29.73 -1.96
CA ARG A 385 14.64 -29.15 -3.23
C ARG A 385 13.30 -29.79 -3.59
N HIS A 386 12.21 -29.30 -2.99
CA HIS A 386 10.94 -29.33 -3.68
C HIS A 386 11.14 -28.42 -4.89
N GLU A 387 11.68 -29.00 -5.96
CA GLU A 387 11.12 -28.75 -7.27
C GLU A 387 9.62 -28.95 -7.05
N ALA A 388 8.92 -27.86 -6.72
CA ALA A 388 7.61 -27.66 -7.31
C ALA A 388 7.85 -28.07 -8.75
N THR A 389 7.22 -29.17 -9.15
CA THR A 389 7.26 -29.59 -10.53
C THR A 389 6.54 -28.47 -11.27
N CYS A 390 7.28 -27.41 -11.55
CA CYS A 390 7.17 -26.69 -12.77
C CYS A 390 7.45 -27.82 -13.75
N GLN A 391 6.38 -28.47 -14.20
CA GLN A 391 6.43 -29.08 -15.50
C GLN A 391 7.11 -28.01 -16.33
N SER A 392 8.33 -28.31 -16.80
CA SER A 392 8.82 -27.64 -17.97
C SER A 392 7.70 -27.87 -18.97
N VAL A 393 6.81 -26.90 -19.07
CA VAL A 393 5.91 -26.80 -20.20
C VAL A 393 6.92 -26.68 -21.30
N ALA A 394 7.12 -27.79 -22.00
CA ALA A 394 7.87 -27.79 -23.23
C ALA A 394 7.43 -26.52 -23.94
N GLU A 395 8.39 -25.73 -24.41
CA GLU A 395 8.15 -24.71 -25.41
C GLU A 395 7.57 -25.43 -26.63
N VAL A 396 6.28 -25.78 -26.54
CA VAL A 396 5.45 -26.04 -27.67
C VAL A 396 5.23 -24.64 -28.19
N THR A 397 6.06 -24.31 -29.15
CA THR A 397 5.85 -23.30 -30.18
C THR A 397 4.57 -23.65 -30.95
N ASP A 398 3.45 -23.78 -30.26
CA ASP A 398 2.14 -23.58 -30.85
C ASP A 398 1.98 -22.07 -30.94
N LEU A 399 2.57 -21.52 -32.00
CA LEU A 399 2.00 -20.39 -32.71
C LEU A 399 0.53 -20.75 -33.02
N VAL A 400 -0.35 -20.61 -32.04
CA VAL A 400 -1.74 -20.36 -32.34
C VAL A 400 -1.70 -19.02 -33.04
N LYS A 401 -1.82 -19.08 -34.38
CA LYS A 401 -2.26 -17.97 -35.21
C LYS A 401 -3.64 -17.56 -34.69
N VAL A 402 -3.67 -16.87 -33.55
CA VAL A 402 -4.82 -16.06 -33.16
C VAL A 402 -4.87 -15.02 -34.25
N THR A 403 -5.82 -15.18 -35.16
CA THR A 403 -6.03 -14.22 -36.24
C THR A 403 -6.20 -12.85 -35.59
N ASN A 404 -5.31 -11.89 -35.91
CA ASN A 404 -5.33 -10.48 -35.47
C ASN A 404 -6.72 -9.80 -35.56
N HIS A 405 -7.67 -10.41 -36.26
CA HIS A 405 -9.03 -9.95 -36.51
C HIS A 405 -9.99 -10.08 -35.31
N ARG A 406 -9.57 -10.55 -34.13
CA ARG A 406 -10.45 -10.76 -32.96
C ARG A 406 -10.08 -9.97 -31.71
N ILE A 407 -8.96 -9.25 -31.74
CA ILE A 407 -8.47 -8.52 -30.57
C ILE A 407 -8.56 -7.04 -30.88
N HIS A 408 -9.28 -6.30 -30.05
CA HIS A 408 -9.26 -4.84 -30.08
C HIS A 408 -8.20 -4.33 -29.11
N ILE A 409 -7.23 -3.58 -29.65
CA ILE A 409 -6.21 -2.88 -28.88
C ILE A 409 -6.38 -1.38 -29.15
N SER A 410 -6.51 -0.62 -28.07
CA SER A 410 -6.53 0.84 -28.08
C SER A 410 -5.40 1.35 -27.19
N ARG A 411 -4.85 2.51 -27.56
CA ARG A 411 -3.66 3.09 -26.95
C ARG A 411 -3.69 4.61 -26.93
N THR A 412 -3.25 5.20 -25.82
CA THR A 412 -2.92 6.63 -25.75
C THR A 412 -1.44 6.86 -26.13
N LYS A 413 -1.13 7.88 -26.93
CA LYS A 413 0.25 8.24 -27.29
C LYS A 413 0.75 9.34 -26.36
N LYS A 414 1.68 8.99 -25.47
CA LYS A 414 2.53 9.94 -24.74
C LYS A 414 3.89 9.31 -24.48
N ASP A 415 4.95 10.11 -24.51
CA ASP A 415 6.32 9.64 -24.30
C ASP A 415 6.56 9.04 -22.90
N ASN A 416 5.76 9.43 -21.89
CA ASN A 416 5.99 9.08 -20.47
C ASN A 416 4.99 8.09 -19.83
N THR A 417 3.70 8.13 -20.17
CA THR A 417 2.67 7.25 -19.58
C THR A 417 1.59 6.96 -20.63
N PHE A 418 1.23 5.69 -20.83
CA PHE A 418 0.20 5.30 -21.79
C PHE A 418 -0.67 4.17 -21.26
N SER A 419 -1.85 3.99 -21.84
CA SER A 419 -2.71 2.83 -21.57
C SER A 419 -2.68 1.83 -22.71
N ILE A 420 -2.80 0.54 -22.39
CA ILE A 420 -3.09 -0.53 -23.35
C ILE A 420 -4.40 -1.16 -22.89
N CYS A 421 -5.37 -1.22 -23.78
CA CYS A 421 -6.56 -2.03 -23.58
C CYS A 421 -6.53 -3.26 -24.48
N CYS A 422 -7.04 -4.38 -24.00
CA CYS A 422 -7.22 -5.60 -24.76
C CYS A 422 -8.62 -6.15 -24.50
N SER A 423 -9.41 -6.27 -25.56
CA SER A 423 -10.71 -6.95 -25.53
C SER A 423 -10.83 -7.95 -26.67
N LEU A 424 -11.54 -9.04 -26.41
CA LEU A 424 -11.81 -10.09 -27.39
C LEU A 424 -13.19 -9.85 -28.02
N GLN A 425 -13.27 -9.96 -29.34
CA GLN A 425 -14.51 -9.90 -30.11
C GLN A 425 -14.94 -11.33 -30.50
N ASP A 426 -16.25 -11.59 -30.44
CA ASP A 426 -16.96 -12.81 -30.88
C ASP A 426 -16.98 -14.01 -29.89
N PRO A 427 -18.03 -14.17 -29.07
CA PRO A 427 -18.21 -15.32 -28.18
C PRO A 427 -18.69 -16.61 -28.89
N LEU A 428 -19.16 -16.54 -30.14
CA LEU A 428 -19.95 -17.62 -30.75
C LEU A 428 -19.12 -18.73 -31.42
N LYS A 429 -17.78 -18.65 -31.47
CA LYS A 429 -16.99 -19.70 -32.13
C LYS A 429 -15.78 -20.31 -31.42
N THR A 430 -15.18 -19.74 -30.38
CA THR A 430 -14.00 -20.35 -29.70
C THR A 430 -13.58 -19.59 -28.43
N SER A 431 -14.34 -19.63 -27.33
CA SER A 431 -13.75 -19.34 -26.00
C SER A 431 -14.01 -20.54 -25.12
N ALA A 432 -12.94 -21.16 -24.60
CA ALA A 432 -13.01 -22.26 -23.65
C ALA A 432 -13.31 -21.77 -22.21
N GLY A 433 -13.65 -20.49 -22.03
CA GLY A 433 -14.04 -19.88 -20.75
C GLY A 433 -13.14 -18.72 -20.33
N LEU A 434 -13.44 -18.13 -19.16
CA LEU A 434 -12.76 -16.93 -18.64
C LEU A 434 -11.23 -17.08 -18.55
N GLN A 435 -10.74 -18.25 -18.13
CA GLN A 435 -9.32 -18.52 -17.99
C GLN A 435 -8.56 -18.37 -19.33
N GLU A 436 -9.13 -18.84 -20.44
CA GLU A 436 -8.51 -18.72 -21.76
C GLU A 436 -8.50 -17.25 -22.20
N ASP A 437 -9.62 -16.55 -22.05
CA ASP A 437 -9.75 -15.14 -22.44
C ASP A 437 -8.78 -14.24 -21.66
N ILE A 438 -8.64 -14.43 -20.35
CA ILE A 438 -7.63 -13.73 -19.54
C ILE A 438 -6.21 -14.08 -20.00
N THR A 439 -5.94 -15.35 -20.28
CA THR A 439 -4.61 -15.80 -20.76
C THR A 439 -4.25 -15.15 -22.09
N ILE A 440 -5.18 -15.11 -23.05
CA ILE A 440 -4.98 -14.46 -24.35
C ILE A 440 -4.77 -12.96 -24.14
N GLY A 441 -5.63 -12.32 -23.35
CA GLY A 441 -5.55 -10.87 -23.09
C GLY A 441 -4.22 -10.46 -22.45
N LEU A 442 -3.78 -11.16 -21.39
CA LEU A 442 -2.52 -10.86 -20.72
C LEU A 442 -1.29 -11.17 -21.59
N LYS A 443 -1.30 -12.26 -22.38
CA LYS A 443 -0.23 -12.53 -23.35
C LYS A 443 -0.11 -11.44 -24.41
N GLN A 444 -1.24 -10.94 -24.90
CA GLN A 444 -1.23 -9.89 -25.90
C GLN A 444 -0.70 -8.57 -25.31
N ILE A 445 -1.13 -8.21 -24.10
CA ILE A 445 -0.60 -7.04 -23.37
C ILE A 445 0.91 -7.20 -23.14
N GLU A 446 1.38 -8.37 -22.69
CA GLU A 446 2.81 -8.65 -22.50
C GLU A 446 3.59 -8.51 -23.81
N SER A 447 3.07 -9.02 -24.92
CA SER A 447 3.68 -8.86 -26.25
C SER A 447 3.77 -7.39 -26.67
N GLN A 448 2.75 -6.58 -26.37
CA GLN A 448 2.76 -5.14 -26.63
C GLN A 448 3.82 -4.45 -25.77
N LEU A 449 3.85 -4.71 -24.46
CA LEU A 449 4.86 -4.18 -23.55
C LEU A 449 6.28 -4.45 -24.07
N VAL A 450 6.58 -5.71 -24.42
CA VAL A 450 7.89 -6.12 -24.94
C VAL A 450 8.23 -5.40 -26.25
N SER A 451 7.26 -5.21 -27.15
CA SER A 451 7.49 -4.49 -28.41
C SER A 451 7.93 -3.03 -28.21
N TYR A 452 7.60 -2.44 -27.07
CA TYR A 452 8.00 -1.09 -26.67
C TYR A 452 9.22 -1.07 -25.74
N GLY A 453 9.81 -2.23 -25.43
CA GLY A 453 10.94 -2.33 -24.51
C GLY A 453 10.54 -2.29 -23.03
N PHE A 454 9.28 -2.54 -22.70
CA PHE A 454 8.76 -2.56 -21.33
C PHE A 454 8.37 -3.97 -20.88
N GLY A 455 8.18 -4.11 -19.57
CA GLY A 455 7.72 -5.32 -18.89
C GLY A 455 6.67 -5.01 -17.82
N TRP A 456 6.16 -6.02 -17.12
CA TRP A 456 5.11 -5.86 -16.10
C TRP A 456 5.52 -4.96 -14.92
N GLU A 457 6.81 -4.79 -14.68
CA GLU A 457 7.35 -3.85 -13.71
C GLU A 457 7.02 -2.38 -14.02
N HIS A 458 6.66 -2.06 -15.28
CA HIS A 458 6.26 -0.73 -15.73
C HIS A 458 4.74 -0.47 -15.60
N VAL A 459 3.96 -1.49 -15.25
CA VAL A 459 2.51 -1.35 -15.07
C VAL A 459 2.20 -0.73 -13.71
N LEU A 460 1.38 0.32 -13.72
CA LEU A 460 0.95 1.07 -12.54
C LEU A 460 -0.38 0.57 -11.99
N TYR A 461 -1.34 0.35 -12.89
CA TYR A 461 -2.73 0.04 -12.57
C TYR A 461 -3.35 -0.91 -13.61
N ILE A 462 -4.26 -1.77 -13.18
CA ILE A 462 -5.03 -2.68 -14.05
C ILE A 462 -6.54 -2.58 -13.77
N HIS A 463 -7.36 -2.37 -14.79
CA HIS A 463 -8.77 -2.76 -14.76
C HIS A 463 -8.91 -4.18 -15.32
N LEU A 464 -9.50 -5.07 -14.53
CA LEU A 464 -9.85 -6.42 -14.96
C LEU A 464 -11.38 -6.55 -14.94
N TYR A 465 -12.02 -6.42 -16.09
CA TYR A 465 -13.46 -6.67 -16.18
C TYR A 465 -13.71 -8.12 -16.58
N ILE A 466 -14.64 -8.76 -15.88
CA ILE A 466 -15.04 -10.15 -16.13
C ILE A 466 -16.55 -10.22 -16.39
N ALA A 467 -16.99 -11.25 -17.13
CA ALA A 467 -18.40 -11.43 -17.45
C ALA A 467 -19.24 -12.03 -16.31
N ASP A 468 -18.61 -12.77 -15.39
CA ASP A 468 -19.27 -13.40 -14.24
C ASP A 468 -18.37 -13.37 -12.98
N MET A 469 -18.83 -12.70 -11.93
CA MET A 469 -18.11 -12.59 -10.65
C MET A 469 -18.06 -13.90 -9.85
N ASN A 470 -18.83 -14.93 -10.23
CA ASN A 470 -18.63 -16.29 -9.69
C ASN A 470 -17.24 -16.84 -10.03
N GLU A 471 -16.66 -16.41 -11.15
CA GLU A 471 -15.34 -16.87 -11.62
C GLU A 471 -14.18 -16.00 -11.09
N PHE A 472 -14.42 -15.14 -10.09
CA PHE A 472 -13.38 -14.28 -9.50
C PHE A 472 -12.15 -15.05 -9.00
N ALA A 473 -12.35 -16.24 -8.42
CA ALA A 473 -11.25 -17.10 -7.99
C ALA A 473 -10.41 -17.59 -9.19
N THR A 474 -11.07 -18.07 -10.25
CA THR A 474 -10.43 -18.49 -11.51
C THR A 474 -9.67 -17.34 -12.17
N ALA A 475 -10.24 -16.14 -12.16
CA ALA A 475 -9.59 -14.94 -12.67
C ALA A 475 -8.29 -14.63 -11.93
N ASN A 476 -8.31 -14.67 -10.60
CA ASN A 476 -7.14 -14.44 -9.76
C ASN A 476 -6.07 -15.52 -9.93
N GLU A 477 -6.47 -16.79 -10.02
CA GLU A 477 -5.54 -17.91 -10.24
C GLU A 477 -4.83 -17.81 -11.60
N THR A 478 -5.54 -17.34 -12.63
CA THR A 478 -4.96 -17.12 -13.96
C THR A 478 -4.04 -15.89 -13.94
N TYR A 479 -4.50 -14.80 -13.34
CA TYR A 479 -3.80 -13.53 -13.29
C TYR A 479 -2.45 -13.62 -12.57
N VAL A 480 -2.38 -14.34 -11.43
CA VAL A 480 -1.14 -14.44 -10.62
C VAL A 480 0.00 -15.13 -11.36
N ARG A 481 -0.29 -15.91 -12.42
CA ARG A 481 0.73 -16.55 -13.28
C ARG A 481 1.49 -15.54 -14.14
N PHE A 482 0.88 -14.39 -14.43
CA PHE A 482 1.49 -13.30 -15.20
C PHE A 482 2.09 -12.23 -14.30
N ILE A 483 1.38 -11.86 -13.24
CA ILE A 483 1.77 -10.79 -12.32
C ILE A 483 2.44 -11.41 -11.10
N THR A 484 3.69 -11.82 -11.28
CA THR A 484 4.50 -12.46 -10.24
C THR A 484 5.44 -11.46 -9.57
N GLN A 485 5.94 -11.79 -8.39
CA GLN A 485 6.97 -10.98 -7.72
C GLN A 485 8.27 -10.87 -8.55
N GLU A 486 8.57 -11.88 -9.37
CA GLU A 486 9.74 -11.88 -10.26
C GLU A 486 9.58 -10.86 -11.40
N LYS A 487 8.39 -10.84 -12.01
CA LYS A 487 8.04 -9.90 -13.09
C LYS A 487 7.74 -8.48 -12.57
N CYS A 488 7.36 -8.34 -11.30
CA CYS A 488 7.03 -7.06 -10.66
C CYS A 488 7.88 -6.81 -9.39
N PRO A 489 9.20 -6.62 -9.52
CA PRO A 489 10.12 -6.56 -8.38
C PRO A 489 9.98 -5.30 -7.51
N PHE A 490 9.31 -4.27 -8.03
CA PHE A 490 9.01 -3.01 -7.33
C PHE A 490 7.57 -2.97 -6.80
N GLY A 491 6.89 -4.12 -6.74
CA GLY A 491 5.50 -4.24 -6.34
C GLY A 491 4.57 -4.48 -7.52
N VAL A 492 3.55 -5.30 -7.27
CA VAL A 492 2.47 -5.59 -8.22
C VAL A 492 1.58 -4.35 -8.42
N PRO A 493 0.98 -4.15 -9.61
CA PRO A 493 0.11 -3.01 -9.87
C PRO A 493 -1.16 -3.05 -9.00
N SER A 494 -1.73 -1.88 -8.76
CA SER A 494 -3.06 -1.76 -8.14
C SER A 494 -4.15 -2.11 -9.15
N ARG A 495 -5.31 -2.57 -8.66
CA ARG A 495 -6.31 -3.21 -9.53
C ARG A 495 -7.75 -2.99 -9.05
N SER A 496 -8.68 -2.83 -9.99
CA SER A 496 -10.11 -3.08 -9.75
C SER A 496 -10.58 -4.26 -10.60
N THR A 497 -11.45 -5.09 -10.03
CA THR A 497 -12.06 -6.21 -10.75
C THR A 497 -13.56 -6.14 -10.64
N ILE A 498 -14.24 -5.90 -11.77
CA ILE A 498 -15.66 -5.55 -11.80
C ILE A 498 -16.39 -6.44 -12.81
N GLU A 499 -17.62 -6.87 -12.48
CA GLU A 499 -18.45 -7.62 -13.42
C GLU A 499 -19.16 -6.67 -14.39
N LEU A 500 -18.90 -6.84 -15.68
CA LEU A 500 -19.53 -6.05 -16.73
C LEU A 500 -20.38 -6.95 -17.65
N PRO A 501 -21.43 -6.40 -18.30
CA PRO A 501 -22.27 -7.12 -19.26
C PRO A 501 -21.57 -7.39 -20.61
N LEU A 502 -20.33 -7.89 -20.59
CA LEU A 502 -19.46 -8.08 -21.76
C LEU A 502 -20.12 -8.95 -22.84
N LEU A 503 -20.69 -10.09 -22.43
CA LEU A 503 -21.33 -11.04 -23.34
C LEU A 503 -22.56 -10.45 -24.06
N LYS A 504 -23.25 -9.48 -23.45
CA LYS A 504 -24.43 -8.84 -24.06
C LYS A 504 -24.07 -7.97 -25.26
N VAL A 505 -22.83 -7.48 -25.32
CA VAL A 505 -22.33 -6.63 -26.40
C VAL A 505 -21.40 -7.37 -27.37
N GLY A 506 -21.36 -8.71 -27.30
CA GLY A 506 -20.53 -9.53 -28.19
C GLY A 506 -19.03 -9.48 -27.88
N MET A 507 -18.64 -9.04 -26.68
CA MET A 507 -17.27 -9.16 -26.18
C MET A 507 -17.06 -10.54 -25.53
N GLY A 508 -15.79 -10.93 -25.35
CA GLY A 508 -15.38 -12.13 -24.61
C GLY A 508 -15.68 -12.03 -23.10
N ASN A 509 -15.25 -13.05 -22.35
CA ASN A 509 -15.46 -13.16 -20.91
C ASN A 509 -14.56 -12.23 -20.09
N ALA A 510 -13.51 -11.67 -20.70
CA ALA A 510 -12.60 -10.74 -20.06
C ALA A 510 -12.31 -9.51 -20.94
N TYR A 511 -12.17 -8.36 -20.29
CA TYR A 511 -11.67 -7.11 -20.86
C TYR A 511 -10.63 -6.56 -19.90
N ILE A 512 -9.42 -6.28 -20.40
CA ILE A 512 -8.28 -5.89 -19.56
C ILE A 512 -7.74 -4.55 -20.05
N GLU A 513 -7.55 -3.61 -19.14
CA GLU A 513 -6.90 -2.33 -19.40
C GLU A 513 -5.74 -2.15 -18.43
N VAL A 514 -4.56 -1.78 -18.93
CA VAL A 514 -3.36 -1.53 -18.14
C VAL A 514 -2.86 -0.11 -18.35
N LEU A 515 -2.46 0.54 -17.27
CA LEU A 515 -1.75 1.83 -17.30
C LEU A 515 -0.25 1.57 -17.14
N VAL A 516 0.55 2.09 -18.06
CA VAL A 516 1.98 1.81 -18.21
C VAL A 516 2.76 3.12 -18.15
N THR A 517 3.90 3.10 -17.47
CA THR A 517 4.88 4.21 -17.45
C THR A 517 6.17 3.82 -18.16
N ASN A 518 6.94 4.78 -18.64
CA ASN A 518 8.26 4.55 -19.23
C ASN A 518 9.42 4.50 -18.23
N ASP A 519 9.13 4.73 -16.94
CA ASP A 519 10.12 4.75 -15.87
C ASP A 519 9.70 3.85 -14.69
N LEU A 520 10.61 3.63 -13.74
CA LEU A 520 10.39 2.74 -12.59
C LEU A 520 10.24 3.50 -11.26
N SER A 521 9.92 4.79 -11.30
CA SER A 521 9.77 5.68 -10.13
C SER A 521 8.43 5.53 -9.40
N LYS A 522 7.95 4.29 -9.27
CA LYS A 522 6.69 3.99 -8.57
C LYS A 522 6.91 3.57 -7.12
N ARG A 523 6.01 4.00 -6.24
CA ARG A 523 5.88 3.54 -4.86
C ARG A 523 4.59 2.73 -4.72
N VAL A 524 4.70 1.50 -4.25
CA VAL A 524 3.56 0.57 -4.13
C VAL A 524 3.26 0.29 -2.66
N LEU A 525 2.00 0.38 -2.26
CA LEU A 525 1.52 -0.10 -0.97
C LEU A 525 0.81 -1.43 -1.17
N HIS A 526 1.37 -2.49 -0.58
CA HIS A 526 0.81 -3.84 -0.64
C HIS A 526 0.59 -4.38 0.78
N VAL A 527 -0.67 -4.48 1.18
CA VAL A 527 -1.12 -5.00 2.47
C VAL A 527 -1.57 -6.44 2.25
N GLN A 528 -0.76 -7.39 2.74
CA GLN A 528 -1.02 -8.83 2.61
C GLN A 528 -1.45 -9.43 3.96
N SER A 529 -0.99 -8.87 5.07
CA SER A 529 -1.40 -9.31 6.41
C SER A 529 -2.82 -8.87 6.74
N ILE A 530 -3.59 -9.72 7.40
CA ILE A 530 -4.83 -9.31 8.09
C ILE A 530 -4.43 -8.46 9.30
N SER A 531 -5.05 -7.29 9.44
CA SER A 531 -4.64 -6.28 10.43
C SER A 531 -5.80 -5.38 10.84
N CYS A 532 -5.61 -4.53 11.85
CA CYS A 532 -6.67 -3.64 12.35
C CYS A 532 -6.75 -2.27 11.64
N TRP A 533 -5.82 -1.94 10.73
CA TRP A 533 -5.75 -0.59 10.14
C TRP A 533 -6.30 -0.50 8.71
N ALA A 534 -6.08 -1.54 7.88
CA ALA A 534 -6.57 -1.59 6.50
C ALA A 534 -6.78 -3.05 6.04
N PRO A 535 -7.72 -3.29 5.12
CA PRO A 535 -8.02 -4.62 4.64
C PRO A 535 -6.85 -5.18 3.81
N SER A 536 -6.58 -6.47 4.00
CA SER A 536 -5.64 -7.21 3.15
C SER A 536 -6.18 -7.35 1.73
N CYS A 537 -5.29 -7.45 0.73
CA CYS A 537 -5.70 -7.70 -0.64
C CYS A 537 -6.39 -9.07 -0.76
N ILE A 538 -7.60 -9.10 -1.34
CA ILE A 538 -8.35 -10.35 -1.60
C ILE A 538 -7.91 -11.06 -2.89
N GLY A 539 -6.85 -10.55 -3.54
CA GLY A 539 -6.30 -11.07 -4.78
C GLY A 539 -4.88 -10.54 -5.03
N PRO A 540 -4.24 -10.98 -6.12
CA PRO A 540 -2.84 -10.65 -6.43
C PRO A 540 -2.68 -9.22 -6.99
N TYR A 541 -2.89 -8.20 -6.16
CA TYR A 541 -2.73 -6.78 -6.52
C TYR A 541 -2.24 -5.98 -5.33
N SER A 542 -1.94 -4.69 -5.51
CA SER A 542 -1.58 -3.78 -4.43
C SER A 542 -2.69 -2.78 -4.14
N GLN A 543 -2.80 -2.29 -2.91
CA GLN A 543 -3.82 -1.33 -2.50
C GLN A 543 -3.67 -0.01 -3.25
N ALA A 544 -2.44 0.42 -3.51
CA ALA A 544 -2.19 1.64 -4.28
C ALA A 544 -0.79 1.67 -4.91
N THR A 545 -0.71 2.38 -6.03
CA THR A 545 0.54 2.71 -6.73
C THR A 545 0.62 4.22 -6.90
N LEU A 546 1.62 4.86 -6.28
CA LEU A 546 1.99 6.26 -6.52
C LEU A 546 3.07 6.31 -7.59
N HIS A 547 2.84 7.07 -8.65
CA HIS A 547 3.85 7.40 -9.65
C HIS A 547 3.82 8.90 -9.88
N LYS A 548 4.99 9.55 -9.75
CA LYS A 548 5.10 11.01 -9.71
C LYS A 548 4.12 11.56 -8.65
N GLU A 549 3.18 12.40 -9.06
CA GLU A 549 2.19 13.04 -8.19
C GLU A 549 0.82 12.37 -8.22
N ILE A 550 0.65 11.21 -8.88
CA ILE A 550 -0.65 10.54 -9.01
C ILE A 550 -0.68 9.22 -8.25
N LEU A 551 -1.59 9.11 -7.29
CA LEU A 551 -1.87 7.90 -6.54
C LEU A 551 -3.06 7.15 -7.15
N HIS A 552 -2.76 6.01 -7.78
CA HIS A 552 -3.76 5.08 -8.31
C HIS A 552 -4.12 4.04 -7.25
N MET A 553 -5.26 4.21 -6.59
CA MET A 553 -5.78 3.22 -5.64
C MET A 553 -6.53 2.10 -6.34
N ALA A 554 -6.38 0.88 -5.83
CA ALA A 554 -7.22 -0.26 -6.13
C ALA A 554 -8.67 -0.02 -5.68
N GLY A 555 -9.58 -0.86 -6.16
CA GLY A 555 -10.94 -0.93 -5.66
C GLY A 555 -10.98 -1.19 -4.16
N GLN A 556 -11.61 -0.28 -3.41
CA GLN A 556 -11.83 -0.39 -1.97
C GLN A 556 -13.25 -0.87 -1.71
N LEU A 557 -13.36 -2.04 -1.08
CA LEU A 557 -14.62 -2.59 -0.60
C LEU A 557 -14.85 -2.19 0.86
N GLY A 558 -16.10 -2.24 1.28
CA GLY A 558 -16.50 -2.06 2.68
C GLY A 558 -16.18 -3.25 3.57
N LEU A 559 -14.94 -3.73 3.53
CA LEU A 559 -14.44 -4.81 4.38
C LEU A 559 -14.00 -4.26 5.73
N ASP A 560 -14.45 -4.89 6.81
CA ASP A 560 -13.87 -4.70 8.14
C ASP A 560 -12.44 -5.28 8.15
N PRO A 561 -11.39 -4.45 8.34
CA PRO A 561 -10.00 -4.88 8.22
C PRO A 561 -9.61 -6.12 9.04
N PRO A 562 -9.93 -6.23 10.35
CA PRO A 562 -9.47 -7.35 11.16
C PRO A 562 -10.20 -8.67 10.85
N THR A 563 -11.44 -8.64 10.38
CA THR A 563 -12.22 -9.85 10.06
C THR A 563 -12.22 -10.21 8.58
N MET A 564 -11.91 -9.25 7.70
CA MET A 564 -12.01 -9.39 6.24
C MET A 564 -13.44 -9.75 5.77
N THR A 565 -14.46 -9.35 6.53
CA THR A 565 -15.88 -9.53 6.21
C THR A 565 -16.49 -8.21 5.76
N LEU A 566 -17.52 -8.26 4.89
CA LEU A 566 -18.25 -7.05 4.49
C LEU A 566 -19.06 -6.53 5.67
N CYS A 567 -19.07 -5.21 5.86
CA CYS A 567 -19.83 -4.58 6.93
C CYS A 567 -21.33 -4.83 6.79
N ASN A 568 -21.98 -5.12 7.91
CA ASN A 568 -23.43 -5.23 7.97
C ASN A 568 -24.07 -3.83 7.85
N GLY A 569 -25.27 -3.75 7.28
CA GLY A 569 -26.02 -2.48 7.17
C GLY A 569 -26.30 -1.99 5.75
N GLY A 570 -25.97 -2.79 4.73
CA GLY A 570 -26.33 -2.50 3.33
C GLY A 570 -25.37 -1.51 2.65
N PRO A 571 -25.79 -0.93 1.49
CA PRO A 571 -24.89 -0.16 0.62
C PRO A 571 -24.22 1.04 1.29
N THR A 572 -24.92 1.74 2.16
CA THR A 572 -24.38 2.94 2.83
C THR A 572 -23.33 2.60 3.89
N ALA A 573 -23.48 1.47 4.58
CA ALA A 573 -22.49 1.01 5.56
C ALA A 573 -21.23 0.47 4.86
N GLU A 574 -21.41 -0.28 3.77
CA GLU A 574 -20.29 -0.72 2.93
C GLU A 574 -19.54 0.47 2.33
N LEU A 575 -20.25 1.49 1.85
CA LEU A 575 -19.65 2.73 1.36
C LEU A 575 -18.80 3.43 2.42
N GLU A 576 -19.35 3.63 3.62
CA GLU A 576 -18.65 4.31 4.71
C GLU A 576 -17.36 3.58 5.08
N GLN A 577 -17.42 2.25 5.24
CA GLN A 577 -16.22 1.46 5.50
C GLN A 577 -15.21 1.52 4.33
N ALA A 578 -15.68 1.50 3.09
CA ALA A 578 -14.81 1.62 1.92
C ALA A 578 -14.07 2.98 1.87
N LEU A 579 -14.73 4.05 2.31
CA LEU A 579 -14.13 5.38 2.42
C LEU A 579 -13.13 5.46 3.57
N GLU A 580 -13.43 4.87 4.74
CA GLU A 580 -12.46 4.75 5.83
C GLU A 580 -11.22 3.96 5.41
N ASN A 581 -11.41 2.83 4.72
CA ASN A 581 -10.33 2.03 4.16
C ASN A 581 -9.50 2.83 3.15
N SER A 582 -10.16 3.61 2.28
CA SER A 582 -9.50 4.51 1.33
C SER A 582 -8.66 5.57 2.03
N GLU A 583 -9.17 6.16 3.12
CA GLU A 583 -8.46 7.16 3.92
C GLU A 583 -7.24 6.57 4.64
N ALA A 584 -7.36 5.36 5.19
CA ALA A 584 -6.23 4.66 5.80
C ALA A 584 -5.09 4.42 4.79
N VAL A 585 -5.45 4.05 3.55
CA VAL A 585 -4.50 3.91 2.43
C VAL A 585 -3.91 5.28 2.03
N ALA A 586 -4.72 6.33 1.91
CA ALA A 586 -4.27 7.68 1.56
C ALA A 586 -3.23 8.22 2.56
N LYS A 587 -3.47 8.03 3.86
CA LYS A 587 -2.56 8.46 4.92
C LYS A 587 -1.15 7.88 4.81
N CYS A 588 -0.99 6.68 4.23
CA CYS A 588 0.33 6.09 3.96
C CYS A 588 1.15 6.86 2.90
N PHE A 589 0.50 7.74 2.14
CA PHE A 589 1.12 8.63 1.15
C PHE A 589 1.08 10.09 1.57
N ASN A 590 0.83 10.38 2.85
CA ASN A 590 0.73 11.74 3.42
C ASN A 590 -0.38 12.60 2.79
N CYS A 591 -1.43 11.98 2.26
CA CYS A 591 -2.59 12.65 1.68
C CYS A 591 -3.90 12.18 2.34
N SER A 592 -5.01 12.84 1.99
CA SER A 592 -6.37 12.48 2.43
C SER A 592 -7.30 12.41 1.23
N ILE A 593 -8.24 11.47 1.24
CA ILE A 593 -9.26 11.36 0.18
C ILE A 593 -10.17 12.60 0.16
N SER A 594 -10.26 13.33 1.27
CA SER A 594 -11.11 14.51 1.38
C SER A 594 -10.54 15.74 0.66
N THR A 595 -9.21 15.87 0.61
CA THR A 595 -8.50 17.04 0.08
C THR A 595 -7.79 16.78 -1.25
N SER A 596 -7.35 15.55 -1.49
CA SER A 596 -6.43 15.23 -2.59
C SER A 596 -7.09 14.47 -3.74
N THR A 597 -8.36 14.10 -3.63
CA THR A 597 -9.04 13.28 -4.65
C THR A 597 -9.37 14.08 -5.92
N ILE A 598 -8.97 13.52 -7.06
CA ILE A 598 -9.32 13.96 -8.41
C ILE A 598 -10.63 13.27 -8.84
N PHE A 599 -10.68 11.95 -8.73
CA PHE A 599 -11.84 11.13 -9.09
C PHE A 599 -12.27 10.24 -7.93
N PHE A 600 -13.56 10.22 -7.64
CA PHE A 600 -14.24 9.10 -6.98
C PHE A 600 -15.02 8.32 -8.03
N VAL A 601 -14.53 7.12 -8.38
CA VAL A 601 -15.30 6.18 -9.21
C VAL A 601 -16.01 5.21 -8.29
N MET A 602 -17.34 5.23 -8.34
CA MET A 602 -18.25 4.47 -7.50
C MET A 602 -18.87 3.35 -8.33
N TYR A 603 -18.46 2.11 -8.10
CA TYR A 603 -19.12 0.98 -8.73
C TYR A 603 -20.27 0.52 -7.84
N CYS A 604 -21.48 0.49 -8.41
CA CYS A 604 -22.71 0.09 -7.74
C CYS A 604 -23.21 -1.22 -8.36
N SER A 605 -23.40 -2.25 -7.52
CA SER A 605 -23.94 -3.54 -7.95
C SER A 605 -25.41 -3.43 -8.36
N SER A 606 -25.82 -4.26 -9.32
CA SER A 606 -27.21 -4.37 -9.78
C SER A 606 -28.20 -4.75 -8.67
N ARG A 607 -27.68 -5.28 -7.56
CA ARG A 607 -28.44 -5.66 -6.37
C ARG A 607 -28.86 -4.47 -5.51
N ILE A 608 -28.33 -3.27 -5.75
CA ILE A 608 -28.76 -2.05 -5.03
C ILE A 608 -30.11 -1.58 -5.60
N PRO A 609 -31.17 -1.49 -4.76
CA PRO A 609 -32.45 -0.91 -5.16
C PRO A 609 -32.31 0.57 -5.52
N GLU A 610 -33.06 1.04 -6.51
CA GLU A 610 -33.04 2.44 -6.95
C GLU A 610 -33.28 3.44 -5.80
N SER A 611 -34.17 3.09 -4.86
CA SER A 611 -34.47 3.89 -3.67
C SER A 611 -33.30 4.09 -2.70
N GLU A 612 -32.26 3.25 -2.78
CA GLU A 612 -31.06 3.35 -1.93
C GLU A 612 -29.89 4.04 -2.62
N ARG A 613 -29.89 4.13 -3.95
CA ARG A 613 -28.81 4.74 -4.72
C ARG A 613 -28.60 6.20 -4.35
N GLN A 614 -29.69 6.96 -4.20
CA GLN A 614 -29.60 8.36 -3.76
C GLN A 614 -28.97 8.48 -2.36
N LYS A 615 -29.28 7.55 -1.44
CA LYS A 615 -28.70 7.54 -0.09
C LYS A 615 -27.19 7.29 -0.12
N VAL A 616 -26.72 6.44 -1.04
CA VAL A 616 -25.29 6.19 -1.25
C VAL A 616 -24.59 7.48 -1.70
N GLN A 617 -25.16 8.19 -2.67
CA GLN A 617 -24.63 9.50 -3.10
C GLN A 617 -24.62 10.52 -1.95
N ASP A 618 -25.75 10.71 -1.26
CA ASP A 618 -25.87 11.68 -0.17
C ASP A 618 -24.86 11.37 0.96
N LYS A 619 -24.65 10.08 1.25
CA LYS A 619 -23.68 9.62 2.26
C LYS A 619 -22.24 9.92 1.85
N LEU A 620 -21.87 9.68 0.59
CA LEU A 620 -20.53 9.99 0.06
C LEU A 620 -20.23 11.48 0.17
N GLU A 621 -21.14 12.32 -0.33
CA GLU A 621 -20.99 13.77 -0.29
C GLU A 621 -20.90 14.29 1.15
N THR A 622 -21.74 13.76 2.05
CA THR A 622 -21.73 14.12 3.48
C THR A 622 -20.42 13.71 4.15
N PHE A 623 -19.94 12.50 3.91
CA PHE A 623 -18.71 11.97 4.50
C PHE A 623 -17.49 12.80 4.08
N VAL A 624 -17.34 13.05 2.77
CA VAL A 624 -16.25 13.88 2.23
C VAL A 624 -16.31 15.29 2.80
N LYS A 625 -17.50 15.88 2.92
CA LYS A 625 -17.68 17.22 3.50
C LYS A 625 -17.32 17.26 4.99
N GLN A 626 -17.74 16.27 5.77
CA GLN A 626 -17.42 16.19 7.21
C GLN A 626 -15.91 16.04 7.42
N MET A 627 -15.27 15.14 6.69
CA MET A 627 -13.83 14.91 6.78
C MET A 627 -13.01 16.15 6.39
N ARG A 628 -13.47 16.94 5.41
CA ARG A 628 -12.86 18.23 5.05
C ARG A 628 -12.87 19.22 6.19
N VAL A 629 -13.98 19.34 6.92
CA VAL A 629 -14.10 20.28 8.05
C VAL A 629 -13.10 19.90 9.14
N SER A 630 -13.02 18.60 9.48
CA SER A 630 -12.05 18.11 10.47
C SER A 630 -10.60 18.36 10.06
N HIS A 631 -10.25 18.19 8.78
CA HIS A 631 -8.87 18.41 8.32
C HIS A 631 -8.46 19.89 8.24
N LEU A 632 -9.38 20.79 7.91
CA LEU A 632 -9.10 22.23 7.87
C LEU A 632 -8.85 22.81 9.27
N GLU A 633 -9.38 22.18 10.31
CA GLU A 633 -9.07 22.53 11.71
C GLU A 633 -7.64 22.08 12.11
N GLU A 634 -7.07 21.07 11.44
CA GLU A 634 -5.74 20.51 11.76
C GLU A 634 -4.58 21.04 10.88
N ARG A 635 -4.83 21.53 9.65
CA ARG A 635 -3.76 22.01 8.73
C ARG A 635 -4.21 23.22 7.89
N SER A 636 -3.40 24.29 7.86
CA SER A 636 -3.78 25.58 7.24
C SER A 636 -3.22 25.88 5.84
N THR A 637 -2.53 24.95 5.16
CA THR A 637 -1.75 25.31 3.95
C THR A 637 -1.88 24.42 2.70
N ALA A 638 -2.67 23.34 2.70
CA ALA A 638 -2.80 22.46 1.53
C ALA A 638 -3.89 22.92 0.55
N GLU A 639 -3.60 22.94 -0.77
CA GLU A 639 -4.60 23.19 -1.81
C GLU A 639 -5.65 22.05 -1.81
N VAL A 640 -6.91 22.39 -1.55
CA VAL A 640 -8.02 21.42 -1.48
C VAL A 640 -8.63 21.25 -2.87
N LEU A 641 -8.56 20.04 -3.42
CA LEU A 641 -9.17 19.71 -4.70
C LEU A 641 -10.69 19.49 -4.57
N ASN A 642 -11.42 19.84 -5.62
CA ASN A 642 -12.81 19.45 -5.78
C ASN A 642 -12.87 18.16 -6.60
N PRO A 643 -13.28 17.03 -6.00
CA PRO A 643 -13.30 15.74 -6.69
C PRO A 643 -14.44 15.71 -7.71
N ILE A 644 -14.19 14.95 -8.76
CA ILE A 644 -15.21 14.55 -9.73
C ILE A 644 -15.81 13.22 -9.26
N PHE A 645 -17.14 13.12 -9.30
CA PHE A 645 -17.86 11.90 -8.95
C PHE A 645 -18.33 11.18 -10.21
N ILE A 646 -18.04 9.88 -10.29
CA ILE A 646 -18.53 8.99 -11.34
C ILE A 646 -19.22 7.82 -10.67
N TYR A 647 -20.46 7.56 -11.02
CA TYR A 647 -21.21 6.40 -10.60
C TYR A 647 -21.34 5.45 -11.79
N VAL A 648 -21.00 4.18 -11.59
CA VAL A 648 -21.02 3.14 -12.62
C VAL A 648 -21.89 2.00 -12.13
N PHE A 649 -22.96 1.72 -12.86
CA PHE A 649 -23.90 0.64 -12.56
C PHE A 649 -23.43 -0.65 -13.25
N THR A 650 -23.18 -1.67 -12.44
CA THR A 650 -22.47 -2.90 -12.83
C THR A 650 -23.29 -4.12 -12.43
N SER A 651 -23.01 -5.27 -13.02
CA SER A 651 -23.75 -6.49 -12.69
C SER A 651 -23.47 -6.90 -11.24
N ASP A 652 -22.19 -7.04 -10.89
CA ASP A 652 -21.77 -7.37 -9.54
C ASP A 652 -20.31 -7.02 -9.21
N LEU A 653 -19.97 -7.14 -7.93
CA LEU A 653 -18.67 -6.79 -7.35
C LEU A 653 -18.05 -7.97 -6.57
N PRO A 654 -16.72 -7.96 -6.35
CA PRO A 654 -16.06 -9.00 -5.58
C PRO A 654 -16.67 -9.16 -4.19
N LYS A 655 -16.61 -10.38 -3.64
CA LYS A 655 -17.24 -10.76 -2.36
C LYS A 655 -18.76 -10.53 -2.30
N ARG A 656 -19.41 -10.27 -3.43
CA ARG A 656 -20.82 -9.85 -3.48
C ARG A 656 -21.04 -8.57 -2.68
N ALA A 657 -20.08 -7.64 -2.71
CA ALA A 657 -20.27 -6.28 -2.23
C ALA A 657 -21.35 -5.54 -3.04
N LEU A 658 -21.98 -4.55 -2.43
CA LEU A 658 -22.96 -3.67 -3.06
C LEU A 658 -22.27 -2.45 -3.67
N VAL A 659 -21.22 -1.94 -3.02
CA VAL A 659 -20.46 -0.75 -3.47
C VAL A 659 -18.95 -1.02 -3.42
N GLU A 660 -18.23 -0.54 -4.45
CA GLU A 660 -16.76 -0.42 -4.46
C GLU A 660 -16.38 1.05 -4.75
N VAL A 661 -15.45 1.60 -3.98
CA VAL A 661 -14.89 2.94 -4.18
C VAL A 661 -13.53 2.82 -4.83
N LYS A 662 -13.28 3.55 -5.91
CA LYS A 662 -11.95 3.69 -6.51
C LYS A 662 -11.55 5.16 -6.58
N PRO A 663 -10.74 5.63 -5.61
CA PRO A 663 -10.17 6.97 -5.65
C PRO A 663 -8.94 7.08 -6.58
N ILE A 664 -8.77 8.25 -7.20
CA ILE A 664 -7.51 8.68 -7.82
C ILE A 664 -7.12 10.01 -7.18
N LEU A 665 -5.94 10.09 -6.56
CA LEU A 665 -5.52 11.27 -5.78
C LEU A 665 -4.31 11.96 -6.41
N TYR A 666 -4.24 13.27 -6.24
CA TYR A 666 -3.06 14.09 -6.47
C TYR A 666 -2.25 14.23 -5.17
N VAL A 667 -0.98 13.86 -5.20
CA VAL A 667 -0.05 13.92 -4.08
C VAL A 667 1.11 14.83 -4.51
N PRO A 668 1.12 16.12 -4.10
CA PRO A 668 2.19 17.04 -4.49
C PRO A 668 3.54 16.59 -3.93
N GLU A 669 4.62 16.81 -4.67
CA GLU A 669 5.98 16.61 -4.17
C GLU A 669 6.38 17.76 -3.23
N ASP A 670 7.05 17.44 -2.11
CA ASP A 670 7.44 18.38 -1.04
C ASP A 670 8.45 19.49 -1.49
N SER A 671 8.84 19.54 -2.78
CA SER A 671 9.93 20.37 -3.29
C SER A 671 9.54 21.65 -4.05
N GLU A 672 8.25 21.92 -4.29
CA GLU A 672 7.85 23.07 -5.14
C GLU A 672 7.14 24.17 -4.36
N THR A 673 7.86 24.83 -3.45
CA THR A 673 7.57 26.23 -3.08
C THR A 673 8.26 27.15 -4.08
N GLY A 674 7.68 27.26 -5.28
CA GLY A 674 8.06 28.24 -6.29
C GLY A 674 6.84 29.09 -6.63
N GLU A 675 6.69 30.24 -5.97
CA GLU A 675 5.81 31.30 -6.46
C GLU A 675 6.42 31.85 -7.76
N GLU A 676 6.00 31.30 -8.90
CA GLU A 676 6.29 31.92 -10.20
C GLU A 676 5.24 33.00 -10.50
N THR A 677 5.75 34.18 -10.84
CA THR A 677 5.00 35.39 -11.14
C THR A 677 4.03 35.21 -12.31
N VAL A 678 2.81 35.69 -12.09
CA VAL A 678 1.70 35.69 -13.05
C VAL A 678 2.05 36.55 -14.28
N GLN A 679 2.21 35.89 -15.44
CA GLN A 679 2.01 36.53 -16.74
C GLN A 679 0.72 35.99 -17.34
N ASP A 680 -0.28 36.87 -17.46
CA ASP A 680 -1.50 36.64 -18.23
C ASP A 680 -1.12 36.34 -19.69
N LEU A 681 -1.22 35.07 -20.07
CA LEU A 681 -1.07 34.62 -21.45
C LEU A 681 -2.46 34.58 -22.10
N SER A 682 -2.58 35.36 -23.16
CA SER A 682 -3.78 35.56 -23.95
C SER A 682 -4.36 34.23 -24.47
N CYS A 683 -5.68 34.12 -24.33
CA CYS A 683 -6.55 33.11 -24.95
C CYS A 683 -6.08 32.76 -26.37
N MET A 684 -5.54 31.55 -26.54
CA MET A 684 -5.39 30.95 -27.86
C MET A 684 -6.79 30.75 -28.45
N LYS A 685 -7.01 31.29 -29.65
CA LYS A 685 -8.26 31.09 -30.38
C LYS A 685 -8.46 29.60 -30.63
N VAL A 686 -9.41 28.99 -29.93
CA VAL A 686 -9.89 27.63 -30.22
C VAL A 686 -10.34 27.61 -31.69
N PRO A 687 -9.88 26.66 -32.52
CA PRO A 687 -10.40 26.50 -33.86
C PRO A 687 -11.91 26.29 -33.77
N ILE A 688 -12.68 27.12 -34.49
CA ILE A 688 -14.12 26.92 -34.62
C ILE A 688 -14.30 25.59 -35.35
N SER A 689 -14.79 24.57 -34.65
CA SER A 689 -15.08 23.28 -35.26
C SER A 689 -16.07 23.46 -36.41
N SER A 690 -15.82 22.80 -37.52
CA SER A 690 -16.68 22.75 -38.72
C SER A 690 -18.08 22.17 -38.46
N TRP A 691 -18.34 21.62 -37.27
CA TRP A 691 -19.62 20.99 -36.89
C TRP A 691 -20.68 21.95 -36.34
N GLY A 692 -20.35 23.24 -36.14
CA GLY A 692 -21.35 24.29 -35.88
C GLY A 692 -21.94 24.39 -34.47
N PHE A 693 -21.46 23.63 -33.48
CA PHE A 693 -21.91 23.76 -32.08
C PHE A 693 -21.61 25.15 -31.51
N GLN A 694 -22.63 25.83 -30.98
CA GLN A 694 -22.50 27.17 -30.37
C GLN A 694 -22.50 27.08 -28.85
N PRO A 695 -21.89 28.04 -28.12
CA PRO A 695 -21.99 28.09 -26.67
C PRO A 695 -23.46 28.18 -26.22
N ALA A 696 -23.89 27.24 -25.38
CA ALA A 696 -25.23 27.22 -24.79
C ALA A 696 -25.14 27.12 -23.26
N ASP A 697 -26.15 27.64 -22.55
CA ASP A 697 -26.16 27.71 -21.08
C ASP A 697 -26.11 26.33 -20.42
N TRP A 698 -26.68 25.32 -21.08
CA TRP A 698 -26.69 23.95 -20.58
C TRP A 698 -25.34 23.24 -20.72
N HIS A 699 -24.36 23.77 -21.47
CA HIS A 699 -23.04 23.16 -21.61
C HIS A 699 -22.30 23.00 -20.27
N HIS A 700 -22.55 23.89 -19.29
CA HIS A 700 -21.94 23.76 -17.97
C HIS A 700 -22.60 22.66 -17.13
N SER A 701 -23.84 22.28 -17.44
CA SER A 701 -24.57 21.26 -16.69
C SER A 701 -24.14 19.84 -17.08
N CYS A 702 -23.51 19.62 -18.24
CA CYS A 702 -23.08 18.29 -18.67
C CYS A 702 -21.65 17.92 -18.24
N ILE A 703 -20.90 18.82 -17.58
CA ILE A 703 -19.46 18.62 -17.30
C ILE A 703 -19.10 18.81 -15.83
N GLN A 704 -18.24 17.94 -15.31
CA GLN A 704 -17.47 18.16 -14.09
C GLN A 704 -15.98 18.20 -14.43
N LYS A 705 -15.22 19.10 -13.80
CA LYS A 705 -13.77 19.23 -14.05
C LYS A 705 -13.00 19.43 -12.75
N CYS A 706 -11.80 18.87 -12.71
CA CYS A 706 -10.81 19.06 -11.66
C CYS A 706 -9.49 19.42 -12.35
N ILE A 707 -9.01 20.63 -12.09
CA ILE A 707 -7.86 21.22 -12.77
C ILE A 707 -6.80 21.54 -11.71
N VAL A 708 -5.62 20.95 -11.85
CA VAL A 708 -4.42 21.36 -11.09
C VAL A 708 -3.54 22.14 -12.05
N ARG A 709 -3.29 23.42 -11.73
CA ARG A 709 -2.69 24.38 -12.67
C ARG A 709 -1.44 23.82 -13.33
N LYS A 710 -1.41 23.83 -14.68
CA LYS A 710 -0.33 23.34 -15.54
C LYS A 710 0.05 21.86 -15.39
N LYS A 711 -0.59 21.09 -14.49
CA LYS A 711 -0.23 19.70 -14.18
C LYS A 711 -1.31 18.70 -14.59
N ILE A 712 -2.58 18.95 -14.23
CA ILE A 712 -3.67 17.98 -14.41
C ILE A 712 -4.91 18.64 -15.03
N CYS A 713 -5.52 17.94 -15.99
CA CYS A 713 -6.87 18.22 -16.47
C CYS A 713 -7.69 16.92 -16.43
N ALA A 714 -8.61 16.86 -15.46
CA ALA A 714 -9.55 15.76 -15.30
C ALA A 714 -10.96 16.24 -15.63
N VAL A 715 -11.69 15.45 -16.42
CA VAL A 715 -13.01 15.82 -16.94
C VAL A 715 -13.95 14.61 -16.93
N VAL A 716 -15.19 14.84 -16.49
CA VAL A 716 -16.32 13.94 -16.75
C VAL A 716 -17.39 14.67 -17.53
N LEU A 717 -17.72 14.14 -18.70
CA LEU A 717 -18.83 14.59 -19.54
C LEU A 717 -19.97 13.59 -19.41
N SER A 718 -21.16 14.06 -19.08
CA SER A 718 -22.36 13.28 -18.77
C SER A 718 -23.48 13.72 -19.71
N ILE A 719 -23.90 12.84 -20.60
CA ILE A 719 -24.94 13.11 -21.61
C ILE A 719 -26.20 12.36 -21.24
N THR A 720 -27.16 13.07 -20.64
CA THR A 720 -28.50 12.54 -20.35
C THR A 720 -29.38 12.53 -21.60
N SER A 721 -30.55 11.89 -21.52
CA SER A 721 -31.56 11.93 -22.60
C SER A 721 -32.02 13.35 -22.95
N GLU A 722 -32.12 14.24 -21.97
CA GLU A 722 -32.47 15.65 -22.18
C GLU A 722 -31.35 16.38 -22.94
N ILE A 723 -30.11 16.20 -22.51
CA ILE A 723 -28.93 16.81 -23.17
C ILE A 723 -28.79 16.31 -24.60
N ALA A 724 -28.96 15.01 -24.84
CA ALA A 724 -28.93 14.44 -26.19
C ALA A 724 -30.01 15.05 -27.09
N THR A 725 -31.20 15.32 -26.55
CA THR A 725 -32.28 16.00 -27.29
C THR A 725 -31.88 17.42 -27.67
N ASN A 726 -31.29 18.18 -26.73
CA ASN A 726 -30.79 19.54 -26.99
C ASN A 726 -29.72 19.54 -28.09
N ILE A 727 -28.71 18.66 -28.00
CA ILE A 727 -27.66 18.49 -29.01
C ILE A 727 -28.26 18.25 -30.41
N CYS A 728 -29.29 17.41 -30.49
CA CYS A 728 -29.95 17.06 -31.75
C CYS A 728 -30.88 18.15 -32.29
N SER A 729 -31.46 18.97 -31.41
CA SER A 729 -32.39 20.06 -31.78
C SER A 729 -31.71 21.26 -32.44
N GLU A 730 -30.42 21.50 -32.15
CA GLU A 730 -29.64 22.61 -32.71
C GLU A 730 -29.38 22.53 -34.23
N SER A 731 -29.85 21.47 -34.91
CA SER A 731 -29.72 21.31 -36.38
C SER A 731 -31.02 21.26 -37.18
N LEU A 732 -32.19 21.32 -36.55
CA LEU A 732 -33.44 21.23 -37.32
C LEU A 732 -33.85 22.61 -37.80
N ASP A 733 -33.69 22.84 -39.12
CA ASP A 733 -34.62 23.72 -39.85
C ASP A 733 -36.03 23.29 -39.46
N ALA A 734 -36.79 24.24 -38.93
CA ALA A 734 -38.13 24.02 -38.39
C ALA A 734 -39.06 23.54 -39.51
N ASN A 735 -39.16 22.21 -39.73
CA ASN A 735 -40.26 21.52 -40.41
C ASN A 735 -40.02 20.01 -40.45
N GLN A 736 -40.31 19.32 -39.35
CA GLN A 736 -40.91 17.98 -39.38
C GLN A 736 -41.43 17.62 -37.98
N ASN A 737 -42.71 17.92 -37.76
CA ASN A 737 -43.48 17.33 -36.68
C ASN A 737 -43.60 15.83 -36.95
N ASN A 738 -42.97 15.01 -36.11
CA ASN A 738 -43.42 13.65 -35.89
C ASN A 738 -43.42 13.39 -34.38
N GLU A 739 -44.59 13.63 -33.78
CA GLU A 739 -44.97 13.05 -32.49
C GLU A 739 -45.06 11.53 -32.66
N ASN A 740 -44.09 10.81 -32.08
CA ASN A 740 -44.22 9.49 -31.41
C ASN A 740 -42.92 8.67 -31.55
N CYS A 741 -42.11 8.63 -30.48
CA CYS A 741 -41.72 7.39 -29.78
C CYS A 741 -40.59 7.71 -28.78
N GLN A 742 -40.89 7.55 -27.49
CA GLN A 742 -39.93 7.63 -26.40
C GLN A 742 -38.91 6.47 -26.48
N THR A 743 -37.66 6.76 -26.10
CA THR A 743 -36.55 5.89 -25.64
C THR A 743 -35.43 5.40 -26.58
N CYS A 744 -35.46 5.58 -27.90
CA CYS A 744 -34.31 5.17 -28.74
C CYS A 744 -33.80 6.31 -29.64
N LEU A 745 -32.55 6.75 -29.42
CA LEU A 745 -31.86 7.63 -30.35
C LEU A 745 -31.60 6.90 -31.67
N THR A 746 -31.81 7.59 -32.78
CA THR A 746 -31.43 7.10 -34.11
C THR A 746 -29.91 7.10 -34.29
N GLU A 747 -29.39 6.31 -35.23
CA GLU A 747 -27.94 6.27 -35.51
C GLU A 747 -27.38 7.67 -35.82
N GLY A 748 -28.10 8.49 -36.60
CA GLY A 748 -27.67 9.87 -36.91
C GLY A 748 -27.66 10.81 -35.71
N GLN A 749 -28.58 10.63 -34.76
CA GLN A 749 -28.57 11.39 -33.50
C GLN A 749 -27.36 11.01 -32.65
N MET A 750 -27.01 9.73 -32.57
CA MET A 750 -25.84 9.26 -31.83
C MET A 750 -24.51 9.63 -32.48
N GLU A 751 -24.46 9.71 -33.80
CA GLU A 751 -23.30 10.25 -34.51
C GLU A 751 -23.06 11.73 -34.14
N ARG A 752 -24.13 12.52 -34.04
CA ARG A 752 -24.06 13.92 -33.59
C ARG A 752 -23.67 14.04 -32.12
N VAL A 753 -24.21 13.20 -31.24
CA VAL A 753 -23.80 13.12 -29.83
C VAL A 753 -22.31 12.76 -29.71
N SER A 754 -21.83 11.82 -30.52
CA SER A 754 -20.40 11.42 -30.56
C SER A 754 -19.51 12.60 -30.96
N ARG A 755 -19.87 13.33 -32.03
CA ARG A 755 -19.18 14.58 -32.43
C ARG A 755 -19.21 15.63 -31.33
N PHE A 756 -20.35 15.84 -30.68
CA PHE A 756 -20.46 16.77 -29.56
C PHE A 756 -19.51 16.39 -28.41
N CYS A 757 -19.46 15.11 -28.04
CA CYS A 757 -18.59 14.64 -26.96
C CYS A 757 -17.11 14.94 -27.25
N ILE A 758 -16.64 14.57 -28.45
CA ILE A 758 -15.25 14.81 -28.85
C ILE A 758 -14.95 16.31 -28.97
N TYR A 759 -15.86 17.09 -29.56
CA TYR A 759 -15.75 18.55 -29.63
C TYR A 759 -15.61 19.18 -28.23
N PHE A 760 -16.48 18.79 -27.31
CA PHE A 760 -16.54 19.41 -25.99
C PHE A 760 -15.35 19.03 -25.12
N LEU A 761 -14.88 17.77 -25.22
CA LEU A 761 -13.65 17.33 -24.58
C LEU A 761 -12.43 18.08 -25.15
N HIS A 762 -12.30 18.18 -26.48
CA HIS A 762 -11.23 18.93 -27.13
C HIS A 762 -11.21 20.40 -26.72
N LYS A 763 -12.38 21.05 -26.73
CA LYS A 763 -12.54 22.43 -26.25
C LYS A 763 -12.08 22.57 -24.81
N THR A 764 -12.50 21.66 -23.94
CA THR A 764 -12.17 21.72 -22.51
C THR A 764 -10.67 21.55 -22.27
N ILE A 765 -10.00 20.59 -22.90
CA ILE A 765 -8.56 20.40 -22.73
C ILE A 765 -7.78 21.60 -23.29
N ALA A 766 -8.17 22.12 -24.46
CA ALA A 766 -7.52 23.27 -25.10
C ALA A 766 -7.65 24.54 -24.24
N GLU A 767 -8.84 24.81 -23.67
CA GLU A 767 -9.08 25.94 -22.77
C GLU A 767 -8.21 25.90 -21.49
N ASN A 768 -7.76 24.71 -21.09
CA ASN A 768 -6.89 24.52 -19.92
C ASN A 768 -5.41 24.35 -20.31
N ASN A 769 -5.05 24.63 -21.57
CA ASN A 769 -3.72 24.45 -22.13
C ASN A 769 -3.23 22.99 -22.14
N PHE A 770 -4.09 22.02 -22.47
CA PHE A 770 -3.71 20.62 -22.70
C PHE A 770 -3.97 20.22 -24.16
N SER A 771 -3.22 19.24 -24.66
CA SER A 771 -3.45 18.62 -25.98
C SER A 771 -3.90 17.17 -25.82
N TRP A 772 -4.30 16.53 -26.93
CA TRP A 772 -4.62 15.09 -26.93
C TRP A 772 -3.40 14.20 -26.62
N GLU A 773 -2.17 14.70 -26.77
CA GLU A 773 -0.94 14.00 -26.39
C GLU A 773 -0.71 13.97 -24.86
N ASP A 774 -1.35 14.89 -24.13
CA ASP A 774 -1.31 14.91 -22.67
C ASP A 774 -2.30 13.90 -22.04
N VAL A 775 -3.23 13.36 -22.83
CA VAL A 775 -4.29 12.45 -22.37
C VAL A 775 -3.70 11.08 -22.03
N MET A 776 -3.80 10.70 -20.77
CA MET A 776 -3.36 9.38 -20.31
C MET A 776 -4.42 8.31 -20.54
N ASN A 777 -5.69 8.67 -20.39
CA ASN A 777 -6.83 7.78 -20.57
C ASN A 777 -8.08 8.57 -20.97
N LEU A 778 -8.84 8.02 -21.91
CA LEU A 778 -10.21 8.41 -22.23
C LEU A 778 -11.10 7.15 -22.18
N ARG A 779 -11.91 7.01 -21.13
CA ARG A 779 -12.90 5.95 -20.98
C ARG A 779 -14.29 6.47 -21.33
N VAL A 780 -15.03 5.73 -22.15
CA VAL A 780 -16.40 6.04 -22.53
C VAL A 780 -17.30 4.93 -22.03
N TYR A 781 -18.09 5.23 -21.00
CA TYR A 781 -19.07 4.31 -20.45
C TYR A 781 -20.30 4.27 -21.37
N PHE A 782 -20.62 3.08 -21.86
CA PHE A 782 -21.70 2.84 -22.82
C PHE A 782 -22.77 1.91 -22.22
N PRO A 783 -23.99 2.41 -21.95
CA PRO A 783 -25.08 1.59 -21.45
C PRO A 783 -25.51 0.52 -22.46
N THR A 784 -25.54 -0.73 -22.01
CA THR A 784 -25.97 -1.88 -22.84
C THR A 784 -27.46 -1.90 -23.19
N SER A 785 -28.26 -1.00 -22.60
CA SER A 785 -29.67 -0.79 -22.94
C SER A 785 -29.87 -0.06 -24.27
N LEU A 786 -28.82 0.58 -24.81
CA LEU A 786 -28.90 1.28 -26.09
C LEU A 786 -28.98 0.29 -27.26
N CYS A 787 -29.83 0.59 -28.25
CA CYS A 787 -30.04 -0.29 -29.42
C CYS A 787 -28.91 -0.19 -30.48
N ILE A 788 -27.72 0.28 -30.10
CA ILE A 788 -26.57 0.47 -30.99
C ILE A 788 -25.46 -0.48 -30.55
N SER A 789 -24.82 -1.16 -31.51
CA SER A 789 -23.70 -2.04 -31.17
C SER A 789 -22.47 -1.22 -30.78
N VAL A 790 -21.67 -1.76 -29.85
CA VAL A 790 -20.41 -1.14 -29.39
C VAL A 790 -19.47 -0.89 -30.57
N GLU A 791 -19.43 -1.79 -31.55
CA GLU A 791 -18.64 -1.63 -32.78
C GLU A 791 -19.07 -0.39 -33.59
N LYS A 792 -20.37 -0.21 -33.83
CA LYS A 792 -20.89 0.96 -34.55
C LYS A 792 -20.60 2.24 -33.79
N PHE A 793 -20.82 2.25 -32.48
CA PHE A 793 -20.52 3.41 -31.65
C PHE A 793 -19.02 3.74 -31.63
N SER A 794 -18.17 2.71 -31.60
CA SER A 794 -16.71 2.87 -31.73
C SER A 794 -16.31 3.51 -33.05
N VAL A 795 -16.94 3.13 -34.15
CA VAL A 795 -16.70 3.77 -35.46
C VAL A 795 -17.13 5.23 -35.43
N MET A 796 -18.30 5.55 -34.88
CA MET A 796 -18.77 6.94 -34.76
C MET A 796 -17.81 7.82 -33.97
N LEU A 797 -17.31 7.34 -32.83
CA LEU A 797 -16.31 8.05 -32.02
C LEU A 797 -14.98 8.20 -32.75
N ALA A 798 -14.50 7.14 -33.41
CA ALA A 798 -13.26 7.19 -34.19
C ALA A 798 -13.35 8.19 -35.36
N THR A 799 -14.47 8.19 -36.08
CA THR A 799 -14.74 9.16 -37.16
C THR A 799 -14.75 10.59 -36.61
N ALA A 800 -15.47 10.84 -35.51
CA ALA A 800 -15.48 12.15 -34.87
C ALA A 800 -14.07 12.58 -34.43
N PHE A 801 -13.29 11.66 -33.87
CA PHE A 801 -11.92 11.93 -33.43
C PHE A 801 -10.99 12.30 -34.59
N ASN A 802 -11.00 11.51 -35.67
CA ASN A 802 -10.18 11.75 -36.85
C ASN A 802 -10.54 13.05 -37.57
N GLU A 803 -11.83 13.40 -37.63
CA GLU A 803 -12.32 14.66 -38.21
C GLU A 803 -11.84 15.90 -37.42
N LEU A 804 -11.74 15.83 -36.08
CA LEU A 804 -11.44 16.98 -35.24
C LEU A 804 -9.95 17.13 -34.89
N ALA A 805 -9.27 16.03 -34.62
CA ALA A 805 -7.92 16.06 -34.07
C ALA A 805 -6.81 16.07 -35.13
N GLU A 806 -7.12 15.80 -36.41
CA GLU A 806 -6.12 15.60 -37.49
C GLU A 806 -5.04 14.55 -37.12
N ILE A 807 -5.36 13.61 -36.22
CA ILE A 807 -4.46 12.53 -35.78
C ILE A 807 -4.77 11.28 -36.60
N ASP A 808 -3.83 10.86 -37.45
CA ASP A 808 -3.83 9.51 -38.04
C ASP A 808 -3.32 8.50 -37.00
N GLY A 809 -4.15 7.52 -36.60
CA GLY A 809 -3.70 6.47 -35.67
C GLY A 809 -4.77 5.54 -35.10
N GLU A 810 -4.32 4.67 -34.18
CA GLU A 810 -5.15 3.79 -33.35
C GLU A 810 -6.06 4.60 -32.40
N PRO A 811 -7.25 4.08 -32.03
CA PRO A 811 -8.16 4.78 -31.13
C PRO A 811 -7.51 5.04 -29.77
N ILE A 812 -7.63 6.28 -29.29
CA ILE A 812 -7.12 6.71 -27.98
C ILE A 812 -8.14 6.56 -26.85
N PHE A 813 -9.31 5.99 -27.15
CA PHE A 813 -10.43 5.84 -26.21
C PHE A 813 -10.79 4.37 -26.00
N ASN A 814 -11.36 4.10 -24.83
CA ASN A 814 -11.76 2.77 -24.38
C ASN A 814 -13.26 2.76 -24.13
N ILE A 815 -14.03 1.92 -24.83
CA ILE A 815 -15.46 1.79 -24.60
C ILE A 815 -15.70 0.72 -23.53
N VAL A 816 -16.32 1.12 -22.43
CA VAL A 816 -16.62 0.25 -21.29
C VAL A 816 -18.13 -0.01 -21.27
N PRO A 817 -18.60 -1.21 -21.64
CA PRO A 817 -20.02 -1.52 -21.63
C PRO A 817 -20.52 -1.67 -20.18
N VAL A 818 -21.56 -0.95 -19.82
CA VAL A 818 -22.10 -0.90 -18.45
C VAL A 818 -23.62 -1.09 -18.43
N LEU A 819 -24.20 -1.29 -17.26
CA LEU A 819 -25.67 -1.25 -17.13
C LEU A 819 -26.19 0.19 -17.13
N GLY A 820 -25.35 1.13 -16.67
CA GLY A 820 -25.60 2.56 -16.62
C GLY A 820 -24.37 3.27 -16.05
N ALA A 821 -24.24 4.57 -16.27
CA ALA A 821 -23.19 5.38 -15.67
C ALA A 821 -23.67 6.84 -15.57
N GLY A 822 -22.93 7.65 -14.82
CA GLY A 822 -23.10 9.09 -14.84
C GLY A 822 -22.45 9.80 -13.68
N ARG A 823 -22.75 11.08 -13.55
CA ARG A 823 -22.24 11.94 -12.47
C ARG A 823 -23.09 11.91 -11.20
N SER A 824 -24.24 11.23 -11.25
CA SER A 824 -25.19 11.04 -10.16
C SER A 824 -25.56 9.57 -10.02
N ALA A 825 -26.10 9.20 -8.88
CA ALA A 825 -26.51 7.83 -8.57
C ALA A 825 -27.75 7.35 -9.36
N SER A 826 -28.37 8.22 -10.17
CA SER A 826 -29.38 7.83 -11.18
C SER A 826 -28.78 6.91 -12.24
N MET A 827 -27.52 7.15 -12.64
CA MET A 827 -26.75 6.37 -13.61
C MET A 827 -27.49 6.14 -14.94
N ASP A 828 -28.26 7.14 -15.37
CA ASP A 828 -29.17 7.13 -16.53
C ASP A 828 -28.63 7.90 -17.74
N ASP A 829 -27.33 8.24 -17.73
CA ASP A 829 -26.69 8.85 -18.89
C ASP A 829 -26.71 7.90 -20.09
N ILE A 830 -26.88 8.47 -21.27
CA ILE A 830 -26.74 7.77 -22.56
C ILE A 830 -25.25 7.54 -22.85
N VAL A 831 -24.40 8.52 -22.53
CA VAL A 831 -22.95 8.42 -22.68
C VAL A 831 -22.30 9.18 -21.52
N THR A 832 -21.31 8.55 -20.87
CA THR A 832 -20.44 9.22 -19.90
C THR A 832 -18.99 9.07 -20.34
N CYS A 833 -18.27 10.18 -20.49
CA CYS A 833 -16.84 10.18 -20.83
C CYS A 833 -16.01 10.57 -19.61
N GLU A 834 -15.02 9.76 -19.24
CA GLU A 834 -13.99 10.03 -18.25
C GLU A 834 -12.67 10.31 -18.97
N LEU A 835 -12.18 11.55 -18.89
CA LEU A 835 -10.91 11.96 -19.47
C LEU A 835 -9.93 12.36 -18.37
N PHE A 836 -8.72 11.82 -18.45
CA PHE A 836 -7.63 12.19 -17.57
C PHE A 836 -6.38 12.56 -18.37
N ALA A 837 -5.96 13.81 -18.28
CA ALA A 837 -4.75 14.34 -18.89
C ALA A 837 -3.79 14.87 -17.83
N GLN A 838 -2.49 14.64 -18.08
CA GLN A 838 -1.42 15.07 -17.18
C GLN A 838 -0.29 15.67 -18.02
N LYS A 839 0.31 16.76 -17.55
CA LYS A 839 1.55 17.32 -18.11
C LYS A 839 2.76 16.88 -17.29
N SER A 840 3.87 16.70 -17.99
CA SER A 840 5.16 16.32 -17.41
C SER A 840 5.83 17.47 -16.70
#